data_AF-A0A965B6I2-F1
#
_entry.id   AF-A0A965B6I2-F1
#
_cell.length_a   1.000
_cell.length_b   1.000
_cell.length_c   1.000
_cell.angle_alpha   90.00
_cell.angle_beta   90.00
_cell.angle_gamma   90.00
#
_symmetry.space_group_name_H-M   'P 1'
#
loop_
_entity.id
_entity.type
_entity.pdbx_description
1 polymer ?
#
loop_
_entity_poly.entity_id
_entity_poly.type
_entity_poly.pdbx_seq_one_letter_code
_entity_poly.pdbx_strand_id
1 'polypeptide(L)'
;ENPDTGRYGDEVAVVTGASQGSIAAAVVARLLDGGATVVATTSKLDEQRLDFYKALYRDNARFGAALWVVPANLASYADIDALVSWVGNDQTENLGPQAVHVKDAQTPTLLFPFAAPRVAGDLSEAGSRSELEMKVLLWAVERLIGGLSAVGAERDIAARLHVVLPGSPNRGMFGGDGAYGESKSALDAVVSRWSAESSWAQRVTLAHALIGWTRGTGLMGHNDVVVDAVEAAGVRTYSTDEMAAMLLGLCAPDARVAAAAAPLRVDFTGGLGDVELDLAELAASAREELAGAATGADTDVPGPGAIAALPSPPRGHRGAPAPVWPDLDVDPADLVVIVGAAELGPYGSSRTRFEMEVENSLSAAGVLELAWTTGLVTWEPDPKPGWYDTATGDLVDEAELIERYHDAVVERCGIREFVDDGFIDADHAAPLLVSVFLERDFSFTVSSEAEARAFEQFDPEHTAVRPVPDSADWEVIRKAGTEIRVPRKKKLTRSVGAQIPTGFDPKVWGISADMADSVDRVALWNIVATVDAFLSSGFTPAEVMRWVHPSQVASTQGTGMGGMTSMQRMFRGNLLGTPKPNDILQEVLPNVVAAHVMQSYVGGYGAMVHPVGACATAAVSVEEAVDKIRLGKAELVVAGGFDDLTEDAVIGFGDMAATADTEMMRARGISDSRFSRANDRRRLGFVEAEGGGTILLARGDLALKMGLPVLAVVAYAQSFADGVHTSIPAPGLGALAAGRGGRDSELSRSLSRLGLRADDIAVVSKHDT
;
A
#
# COMPACT_ATOMS: atom_id res chain seq x y z
N GLU A 1 -30.43 -6.72 16.20
CA GLU A 1 -29.83 -7.96 15.68
C GLU A 1 -30.96 -8.84 15.19
N ASN A 2 -31.18 -8.93 13.87
CA ASN A 2 -32.19 -9.81 13.31
C ASN A 2 -31.51 -11.18 13.06
N PRO A 3 -31.96 -12.29 13.68
CA PRO A 3 -31.31 -13.61 13.56
C PRO A 3 -31.57 -14.32 12.21
N ASP A 4 -32.25 -13.66 11.26
CA ASP A 4 -32.52 -14.23 9.94
C ASP A 4 -31.23 -14.43 9.13
N THR A 5 -31.07 -15.60 8.52
CA THR A 5 -29.88 -15.99 7.75
C THR A 5 -29.86 -15.45 6.31
N GLY A 6 -30.90 -14.72 5.90
CA GLY A 6 -31.06 -14.24 4.52
C GLY A 6 -31.57 -15.32 3.56
N ARG A 7 -32.01 -14.92 2.36
CA ARG A 7 -32.61 -15.82 1.35
C ARG A 7 -31.64 -16.91 0.86
N TYR A 8 -30.34 -16.62 0.86
CA TYR A 8 -29.28 -17.47 0.33
C TYR A 8 -28.23 -17.82 1.39
N GLY A 9 -28.57 -17.71 2.69
CA GLY A 9 -27.61 -17.87 3.79
C GLY A 9 -26.86 -19.21 3.83
N ASP A 10 -27.49 -20.28 3.36
CA ASP A 10 -26.90 -21.62 3.30
C ASP A 10 -26.27 -21.94 1.92
N GLU A 11 -26.30 -21.00 0.98
CA GLU A 11 -25.82 -21.22 -0.38
C GLU A 11 -24.35 -20.79 -0.51
N VAL A 12 -23.50 -21.75 -0.88
CA VAL A 12 -22.15 -21.50 -1.38
C VAL A 12 -22.19 -21.45 -2.91
N ALA A 13 -21.95 -20.29 -3.50
CA ALA A 13 -22.02 -20.07 -4.93
C ALA A 13 -20.64 -19.87 -5.56
N VAL A 14 -20.33 -20.59 -6.64
CA VAL A 14 -19.15 -20.33 -7.48
C VAL A 14 -19.59 -19.57 -8.72
N VAL A 15 -19.04 -18.37 -8.93
CA VAL A 15 -19.37 -17.49 -10.06
C VAL A 15 -18.11 -17.19 -10.85
N THR A 16 -18.10 -17.50 -12.14
CA THR A 16 -16.97 -17.19 -13.02
C THR A 16 -17.30 -16.03 -13.94
N GLY A 17 -16.31 -15.17 -14.24
CA GLY A 17 -16.51 -14.03 -15.17
C GLY A 17 -17.18 -12.80 -14.56
N ALA A 18 -17.10 -12.61 -13.24
CA ALA A 18 -17.71 -11.48 -12.52
C ALA A 18 -16.92 -10.15 -12.68
N SER A 19 -16.67 -9.70 -13.91
CA SER A 19 -16.05 -8.40 -14.16
C SER A 19 -17.01 -7.23 -13.94
N GLN A 20 -16.47 -6.03 -13.74
CA GLN A 20 -17.25 -4.79 -13.67
C GLN A 20 -18.16 -4.66 -14.90
N GLY A 21 -19.44 -4.30 -14.65
CA GLY A 21 -20.45 -4.16 -15.71
C GLY A 21 -20.96 -5.48 -16.31
N SER A 22 -20.61 -6.65 -15.76
CA SER A 22 -21.12 -7.93 -16.26
C SER A 22 -22.39 -8.39 -15.54
N ILE A 23 -23.16 -9.28 -16.19
CA ILE A 23 -24.30 -9.98 -15.55
C ILE A 23 -23.81 -10.78 -14.33
N ALA A 24 -22.65 -11.43 -14.44
CA ALA A 24 -22.08 -12.21 -13.35
C ALA A 24 -21.79 -11.34 -12.12
N ALA A 25 -21.30 -10.10 -12.28
CA ALA A 25 -21.14 -9.18 -11.16
C ALA A 25 -22.48 -8.79 -10.50
N ALA A 26 -23.55 -8.59 -11.29
CA ALA A 26 -24.89 -8.34 -10.75
C ALA A 26 -25.48 -9.58 -10.04
N VAL A 27 -25.18 -10.79 -10.51
CA VAL A 27 -25.52 -12.05 -9.81
C VAL A 27 -24.77 -12.12 -8.47
N VAL A 28 -23.47 -11.82 -8.45
CA VAL A 28 -22.69 -11.75 -7.20
C VAL A 28 -23.31 -10.75 -6.23
N ALA A 29 -23.64 -9.53 -6.68
CA ALA A 29 -24.27 -8.51 -5.84
C ALA A 29 -25.56 -9.02 -5.17
N ARG A 30 -26.46 -9.64 -5.94
CA ARG A 30 -27.74 -10.16 -5.42
C ARG A 30 -27.58 -11.40 -4.53
N LEU A 31 -26.56 -12.23 -4.78
CA LEU A 31 -26.22 -13.35 -3.88
C LEU A 31 -25.73 -12.83 -2.53
N LEU A 32 -24.88 -11.79 -2.53
CA LEU A 32 -24.40 -11.13 -1.31
C LEU A 32 -25.53 -10.42 -0.55
N ASP A 33 -26.47 -9.77 -1.25
CA ASP A 33 -27.67 -9.16 -0.66
C ASP A 33 -28.56 -10.21 0.03
N GLY A 34 -28.60 -11.42 -0.50
CA GLY A 34 -29.31 -12.54 0.10
C GLY A 34 -28.55 -13.28 1.20
N GLY A 35 -27.31 -12.92 1.53
CA GLY A 35 -26.53 -13.55 2.60
C GLY A 35 -25.60 -14.70 2.18
N ALA A 36 -25.40 -14.93 0.88
CA ALA A 36 -24.63 -16.09 0.39
C ALA A 36 -23.13 -15.99 0.65
N THR A 37 -22.46 -17.16 0.65
CA THR A 37 -21.00 -17.23 0.48
C THR A 37 -20.67 -17.38 -1.00
N VAL A 38 -19.98 -16.41 -1.58
CA VAL A 38 -19.68 -16.36 -3.01
C VAL A 38 -18.19 -16.53 -3.25
N VAL A 39 -17.81 -17.44 -4.15
CA VAL A 39 -16.45 -17.59 -4.71
C VAL A 39 -16.49 -17.04 -6.14
N ALA A 40 -15.96 -15.83 -6.33
CA ALA A 40 -15.85 -15.17 -7.61
C ALA A 40 -14.46 -15.41 -8.24
N THR A 41 -14.41 -15.78 -9.51
CA THR A 41 -13.14 -15.90 -10.24
C THR A 41 -12.88 -14.70 -11.15
N THR A 42 -11.62 -14.31 -11.23
CA THR A 42 -11.13 -13.26 -12.12
C THR A 42 -9.89 -13.74 -12.87
N SER A 43 -9.68 -13.29 -14.11
CA SER A 43 -8.49 -13.65 -14.90
C SER A 43 -7.21 -12.96 -14.42
N LYS A 44 -7.34 -11.85 -13.70
CA LYS A 44 -6.27 -11.02 -13.14
C LYS A 44 -6.82 -10.32 -11.90
N LEU A 45 -6.02 -10.23 -10.85
CA LEU A 45 -6.36 -9.52 -9.61
C LEU A 45 -5.31 -8.44 -9.35
N ASP A 46 -5.50 -7.28 -9.98
CA ASP A 46 -4.75 -6.06 -9.72
C ASP A 46 -5.50 -5.14 -8.75
N GLU A 47 -4.91 -4.01 -8.37
CA GLU A 47 -5.50 -3.07 -7.40
C GLU A 47 -6.89 -2.59 -7.86
N GLN A 48 -7.03 -2.21 -9.13
CA GLN A 48 -8.30 -1.74 -9.68
C GLN A 48 -9.42 -2.79 -9.54
N ARG A 49 -9.14 -4.05 -9.87
CA ARG A 49 -10.14 -5.13 -9.71
C ARG A 49 -10.40 -5.47 -8.25
N LEU A 50 -9.38 -5.43 -7.40
CA LEU A 50 -9.53 -5.65 -5.97
C LEU A 50 -10.45 -4.59 -5.35
N ASP A 51 -10.28 -3.33 -5.70
CA ASP A 51 -11.12 -2.23 -5.21
C ASP A 51 -12.55 -2.33 -5.74
N PHE A 52 -12.73 -2.75 -7.00
CA PHE A 52 -14.05 -3.11 -7.51
C PHE A 52 -14.74 -4.19 -6.65
N TYR A 53 -14.07 -5.30 -6.34
CA TYR A 53 -14.69 -6.36 -5.53
C TYR A 53 -14.92 -5.95 -4.07
N LYS A 54 -14.05 -5.11 -3.49
CA LYS A 54 -14.27 -4.53 -2.16
C LYS A 54 -15.51 -3.64 -2.15
N ALA A 55 -15.69 -2.78 -3.15
CA ALA A 55 -16.88 -1.95 -3.30
C ALA A 55 -18.13 -2.81 -3.51
N LEU A 56 -18.06 -3.79 -4.43
CA LEU A 56 -19.14 -4.74 -4.69
C LEU A 56 -19.60 -5.44 -3.40
N TYR A 57 -18.66 -5.89 -2.56
CA TYR A 57 -18.98 -6.47 -1.27
C TYR A 57 -19.56 -5.45 -0.29
N ARG A 58 -18.90 -4.30 -0.11
CA ARG A 58 -19.31 -3.25 0.84
C ARG A 58 -20.73 -2.74 0.56
N ASP A 59 -21.09 -2.61 -0.71
CA ASP A 59 -22.36 -1.99 -1.11
C ASP A 59 -23.54 -2.99 -1.06
N ASN A 60 -23.27 -4.29 -1.15
CA ASN A 60 -24.31 -5.31 -1.34
C ASN A 60 -24.38 -6.37 -0.25
N ALA A 61 -23.32 -6.60 0.53
CA ALA A 61 -23.31 -7.67 1.54
C ALA A 61 -24.32 -7.41 2.67
N ARG A 62 -25.12 -8.43 2.98
CA ARG A 62 -26.04 -8.45 4.12
C ARG A 62 -25.91 -9.74 4.91
N PHE A 63 -26.46 -9.76 6.12
CA PHE A 63 -26.48 -10.94 7.00
C PHE A 63 -25.06 -11.50 7.22
N GLY A 64 -24.85 -12.79 6.98
CA GLY A 64 -23.56 -13.48 7.04
C GLY A 64 -22.85 -13.63 5.69
N ALA A 65 -23.16 -12.80 4.69
CA ALA A 65 -22.56 -12.89 3.37
C ALA A 65 -21.02 -12.85 3.40
N ALA A 66 -20.38 -13.58 2.50
CA ALA A 66 -18.94 -13.59 2.33
C ALA A 66 -18.56 -13.60 0.85
N LEU A 67 -17.52 -12.87 0.48
CA LEU A 67 -16.96 -12.86 -0.88
C LEU A 67 -15.50 -13.32 -0.87
N TRP A 68 -15.23 -14.41 -1.58
CA TRP A 68 -13.89 -14.89 -1.89
C TRP A 68 -13.57 -14.58 -3.34
N VAL A 69 -12.42 -13.95 -3.62
CA VAL A 69 -11.99 -13.60 -4.97
C VAL A 69 -10.71 -14.36 -5.30
N VAL A 70 -10.74 -15.14 -6.38
CA VAL A 70 -9.62 -16.02 -6.75
C VAL A 70 -9.16 -15.71 -8.19
N PRO A 71 -7.87 -15.44 -8.42
CA PRO A 71 -7.33 -15.41 -9.78
C PRO A 71 -7.29 -16.83 -10.34
N ALA A 72 -7.96 -17.08 -11.46
CA ALA A 72 -7.99 -18.39 -12.11
C ALA A 72 -8.08 -18.27 -13.64
N ASN A 73 -7.21 -18.98 -14.36
CA ASN A 73 -7.28 -19.07 -15.82
C ASN A 73 -8.19 -20.23 -16.23
N LEU A 74 -9.42 -19.91 -16.65
CA LEU A 74 -10.41 -20.93 -17.02
C LEU A 74 -10.14 -21.60 -18.37
N ALA A 75 -9.07 -21.23 -19.08
CA ALA A 75 -8.54 -22.02 -20.20
C ALA A 75 -7.56 -23.12 -19.74
N SER A 76 -7.19 -23.19 -18.45
CA SER A 76 -6.26 -24.16 -17.88
C SER A 76 -7.02 -25.20 -17.06
N TYR A 77 -6.89 -26.48 -17.43
CA TYR A 77 -7.45 -27.57 -16.64
C TYR A 77 -6.76 -27.71 -15.28
N ALA A 78 -5.47 -27.39 -15.20
CA ALA A 78 -4.75 -27.38 -13.93
C ALA A 78 -5.33 -26.33 -12.97
N ASP A 79 -5.67 -25.15 -13.47
CA ASP A 79 -6.27 -24.07 -12.66
C ASP A 79 -7.71 -24.42 -12.24
N ILE A 80 -8.49 -25.05 -13.13
CA ILE A 80 -9.84 -25.53 -12.79
C ILE A 80 -9.78 -26.59 -11.69
N ASP A 81 -8.89 -27.57 -11.83
CA ASP A 81 -8.71 -28.63 -10.83
C ASP A 81 -8.20 -28.05 -9.50
N ALA A 82 -7.28 -27.08 -9.55
CA ALA A 82 -6.77 -26.37 -8.37
C ALA A 82 -7.87 -25.53 -7.70
N LEU A 83 -8.71 -24.83 -8.46
CA LEU A 83 -9.86 -24.07 -7.95
C LEU A 83 -10.86 -24.99 -7.26
N VAL A 84 -11.22 -26.12 -7.90
CA VAL A 84 -12.14 -27.12 -7.32
C VAL A 84 -11.59 -27.66 -6.00
N SER A 85 -10.31 -28.03 -5.99
CA SER A 85 -9.61 -28.50 -4.79
C SER A 85 -9.59 -27.43 -3.70
N TRP A 86 -9.30 -26.17 -4.05
CA TRP A 86 -9.26 -25.04 -3.13
C TRP A 86 -10.63 -24.73 -2.51
N VAL A 87 -11.71 -24.80 -3.30
CA VAL A 87 -13.09 -24.64 -2.79
C VAL A 87 -13.41 -25.76 -1.79
N GLY A 88 -13.14 -27.01 -2.15
CA GLY A 88 -13.49 -28.18 -1.35
C GLY A 88 -12.69 -28.34 -0.05
N ASN A 89 -11.42 -27.94 -0.04
CA ASN A 89 -10.52 -28.15 1.09
C ASN A 89 -10.48 -26.95 2.04
N ASP A 90 -10.11 -27.22 3.29
CA ASP A 90 -9.73 -26.19 4.25
C ASP A 90 -8.34 -25.63 3.92
N GLN A 91 -8.06 -24.41 4.38
CA GLN A 91 -6.74 -23.80 4.27
C GLN A 91 -6.26 -23.31 5.63
N THR A 92 -5.07 -23.79 6.00
CA THR A 92 -4.31 -23.33 7.16
C THR A 92 -2.95 -22.84 6.68
N GLU A 93 -2.56 -21.64 7.10
CA GLU A 93 -1.23 -21.09 6.83
C GLU A 93 -0.35 -21.17 8.08
N ASN A 94 0.89 -21.62 7.93
CA ASN A 94 1.86 -21.67 9.02
C ASN A 94 2.72 -20.41 8.99
N LEU A 95 2.56 -19.54 9.99
CA LEU A 95 3.31 -18.30 10.16
C LEU A 95 4.29 -18.48 11.31
N GLY A 96 5.40 -19.16 11.03
CA GLY A 96 6.42 -19.48 12.04
C GLY A 96 5.87 -20.38 13.15
N PRO A 97 5.76 -19.91 14.40
CA PRO A 97 5.32 -20.73 15.53
C PRO A 97 3.80 -20.95 15.60
N GLN A 98 2.99 -20.26 14.78
CA GLN A 98 1.53 -20.34 14.84
C GLN A 98 0.93 -20.77 13.50
N ALA A 99 -0.05 -21.67 13.56
CA ALA A 99 -0.90 -22.02 12.43
C ALA A 99 -2.18 -21.17 12.46
N VAL A 100 -2.47 -20.47 11.37
CA VAL A 100 -3.67 -19.63 11.22
C VAL A 100 -4.63 -20.31 10.26
N HIS A 101 -5.81 -20.63 10.76
CA HIS A 101 -6.90 -21.13 9.93
C HIS A 101 -7.47 -19.99 9.06
N VAL A 102 -7.44 -20.15 7.75
CA VAL A 102 -7.83 -19.12 6.78
C VAL A 102 -9.24 -19.39 6.24
N LYS A 103 -9.52 -20.62 5.84
CA LYS A 103 -10.74 -21.00 5.12
C LYS A 103 -11.21 -22.39 5.54
N ASP A 104 -12.50 -22.54 5.81
CA ASP A 104 -13.14 -23.85 6.01
C ASP A 104 -13.32 -24.60 4.69
N ALA A 105 -13.42 -25.93 4.75
CA ALA A 105 -13.85 -26.75 3.62
C ALA A 105 -15.29 -26.38 3.22
N GLN A 106 -15.51 -26.03 1.95
CA GLN A 106 -16.81 -25.57 1.45
C GLN A 106 -17.38 -26.59 0.46
N THR A 107 -18.69 -26.85 0.54
CA THR A 107 -19.41 -27.66 -0.46
C THR A 107 -20.28 -26.73 -1.32
N PRO A 108 -19.97 -26.54 -2.60
CA PRO A 108 -20.69 -25.61 -3.46
C PRO A 108 -22.11 -26.12 -3.74
N THR A 109 -23.06 -25.20 -3.76
CA THR A 109 -24.49 -25.45 -3.97
C THR A 109 -24.98 -24.87 -5.29
N LEU A 110 -24.39 -23.73 -5.71
CA LEU A 110 -24.71 -23.02 -6.94
C LEU A 110 -23.46 -22.83 -7.80
N LEU A 111 -23.62 -22.93 -9.12
CA LEU A 111 -22.59 -22.61 -10.11
C LEU A 111 -23.15 -21.72 -11.22
N PHE A 112 -22.48 -20.59 -11.45
CA PHE A 112 -22.71 -19.67 -12.58
C PHE A 112 -21.43 -19.59 -13.42
N PRO A 113 -21.25 -20.46 -14.44
CA PRO A 113 -20.04 -20.53 -15.25
C PRO A 113 -20.09 -19.48 -16.37
N PHE A 114 -20.05 -18.20 -16.01
CA PHE A 114 -20.31 -17.07 -16.92
C PHE A 114 -19.03 -16.46 -17.52
N ALA A 115 -17.88 -17.04 -17.24
CA ALA A 115 -16.64 -16.64 -17.88
C ALA A 115 -16.73 -16.80 -19.40
N ALA A 116 -16.37 -15.72 -20.10
CA ALA A 116 -16.31 -15.68 -21.54
C ALA A 116 -15.08 -14.88 -21.96
N PRO A 117 -14.27 -15.37 -22.91
CA PRO A 117 -13.24 -14.56 -23.55
C PRO A 117 -13.89 -13.52 -24.49
N ARG A 118 -13.10 -12.55 -24.96
CA ARG A 118 -13.53 -11.72 -26.10
C ARG A 118 -13.58 -12.60 -27.35
N VAL A 119 -14.76 -12.72 -27.94
CA VAL A 119 -14.97 -13.47 -29.18
C VAL A 119 -14.96 -12.53 -30.37
N ALA A 120 -14.27 -12.89 -31.46
CA ALA A 120 -14.30 -12.17 -32.72
C ALA A 120 -13.66 -13.01 -33.84
N GLY A 121 -14.02 -12.69 -35.08
CA GLY A 121 -13.47 -13.28 -36.30
C GLY A 121 -14.51 -14.11 -37.03
N ASP A 122 -14.35 -14.24 -38.34
CA ASP A 122 -15.21 -15.08 -39.18
C ASP A 122 -14.62 -16.48 -39.41
N LEU A 123 -15.31 -17.30 -40.19
CA LEU A 123 -14.88 -18.68 -40.45
C LEU A 123 -13.51 -18.77 -41.14
N SER A 124 -13.09 -17.74 -41.87
CA SER A 124 -11.78 -17.72 -42.54
C SER A 124 -10.62 -17.51 -41.57
N GLU A 125 -10.90 -16.95 -40.40
CA GLU A 125 -9.95 -16.71 -39.31
C GLU A 125 -9.97 -17.82 -38.24
N ALA A 126 -10.75 -18.89 -38.46
CA ALA A 126 -10.85 -20.02 -37.55
C ALA A 126 -9.48 -20.66 -37.31
N GLY A 127 -9.05 -20.69 -36.05
CA GLY A 127 -7.72 -21.15 -35.65
C GLY A 127 -7.57 -21.30 -34.15
N SER A 128 -6.36 -21.09 -33.64
CA SER A 128 -6.03 -21.27 -32.22
C SER A 128 -6.89 -20.43 -31.27
N ARG A 129 -7.32 -19.24 -31.71
CA ARG A 129 -8.22 -18.38 -30.94
C ARG A 129 -9.61 -19.02 -30.80
N SER A 130 -10.23 -19.45 -31.88
CA SER A 130 -11.54 -20.11 -31.88
C SER A 130 -11.52 -21.41 -31.07
N GLU A 131 -10.41 -22.16 -31.13
CA GLU A 131 -10.18 -23.34 -30.27
C GLU A 131 -10.15 -22.97 -28.78
N LEU A 132 -9.44 -21.90 -28.42
CA LEU A 132 -9.38 -21.38 -27.06
C LEU A 132 -10.76 -20.89 -26.58
N GLU A 133 -11.52 -20.22 -27.44
CA GLU A 133 -12.88 -19.76 -27.16
C GLU A 133 -13.80 -20.94 -26.83
N MET A 134 -13.79 -21.98 -27.68
CA MET A 134 -14.53 -23.22 -27.44
C MET A 134 -14.10 -23.90 -26.13
N LYS A 135 -12.80 -23.93 -25.84
CA LYS A 135 -12.27 -24.50 -24.61
C LYS A 135 -12.83 -23.80 -23.37
N VAL A 136 -12.83 -22.47 -23.34
CA VAL A 136 -13.33 -21.70 -22.19
C VAL A 136 -14.86 -21.78 -22.06
N LEU A 137 -15.58 -21.67 -23.18
CA LEU A 137 -17.04 -21.57 -23.18
C LEU A 137 -17.76 -22.92 -23.01
N LEU A 138 -17.09 -24.03 -23.34
CA LEU A 138 -17.67 -25.39 -23.27
C LEU A 138 -16.88 -26.33 -22.37
N TRP A 139 -15.68 -26.75 -22.77
CA TRP A 139 -14.99 -27.86 -22.10
C TRP A 139 -14.54 -27.51 -20.67
N ALA A 140 -14.15 -26.26 -20.44
CA ALA A 140 -13.87 -25.76 -19.10
C ALA A 140 -15.12 -25.77 -18.20
N VAL A 141 -16.28 -25.45 -18.76
CA VAL A 141 -17.57 -25.50 -18.05
C VAL A 141 -17.90 -26.95 -17.67
N GLU A 142 -17.77 -27.90 -18.60
CA GLU A 142 -17.98 -29.33 -18.32
C GLU A 142 -17.03 -29.84 -17.22
N ARG A 143 -15.74 -29.49 -17.32
CA ARG A 143 -14.73 -29.89 -16.33
C ARG A 143 -15.02 -29.28 -14.95
N LEU A 144 -15.44 -28.02 -14.91
CA LEU A 144 -15.78 -27.32 -13.67
C LEU A 144 -17.03 -27.93 -13.01
N ILE A 145 -18.07 -28.27 -13.79
CA ILE A 145 -19.26 -28.98 -13.29
C ILE A 145 -18.86 -30.35 -12.73
N GLY A 146 -18.07 -31.11 -13.47
CA GLY A 146 -17.58 -32.42 -13.04
C GLY A 146 -16.76 -32.35 -11.75
N GLY A 147 -15.86 -31.38 -11.64
CA GLY A 147 -15.03 -31.17 -10.46
C GLY A 147 -15.84 -30.73 -9.24
N LEU A 148 -16.62 -29.65 -9.36
CA LEU A 148 -17.38 -29.11 -8.23
C LEU A 148 -18.47 -30.07 -7.74
N SER A 149 -19.10 -30.85 -8.63
CA SER A 149 -20.10 -31.85 -8.22
C SER A 149 -19.51 -33.06 -7.50
N ALA A 150 -18.19 -33.27 -7.57
CA ALA A 150 -17.49 -34.29 -6.81
C ALA A 150 -17.15 -33.82 -5.38
N VAL A 151 -17.06 -32.50 -5.15
CA VAL A 151 -16.78 -31.91 -3.84
C VAL A 151 -17.92 -32.25 -2.87
N GLY A 152 -17.58 -32.83 -1.72
CA GLY A 152 -18.54 -33.18 -0.68
C GLY A 152 -19.40 -34.41 -0.96
N ALA A 153 -19.29 -35.05 -2.14
CA ALA A 153 -20.16 -36.16 -2.54
C ALA A 153 -20.08 -37.41 -1.62
N GLU A 154 -18.95 -37.62 -0.94
CA GLU A 154 -18.79 -38.70 0.05
C GLU A 154 -19.39 -38.35 1.42
N ARG A 155 -19.55 -37.05 1.72
CA ARG A 155 -20.04 -36.52 3.00
C ARG A 155 -21.56 -36.33 2.98
N ASP A 156 -22.09 -35.83 1.87
CA ASP A 156 -23.53 -35.63 1.65
C ASP A 156 -23.93 -36.20 0.28
N ILE A 157 -24.51 -37.40 0.30
CA ILE A 157 -24.91 -38.14 -0.89
C ILE A 157 -26.17 -37.53 -1.54
N ALA A 158 -26.97 -36.78 -0.78
CA ALA A 158 -28.20 -36.15 -1.26
C ALA A 158 -27.95 -34.74 -1.83
N ALA A 159 -26.83 -34.11 -1.47
CA ALA A 159 -26.44 -32.82 -2.00
C ALA A 159 -26.28 -32.84 -3.53
N ARG A 160 -26.78 -31.79 -4.17
CA ARG A 160 -26.65 -31.58 -5.61
C ARG A 160 -26.15 -30.17 -5.89
N LEU A 161 -25.18 -30.07 -6.79
CA LEU A 161 -24.75 -28.80 -7.38
C LEU A 161 -25.81 -28.35 -8.40
N HIS A 162 -26.36 -27.16 -8.21
CA HIS A 162 -27.29 -26.55 -9.15
C HIS A 162 -26.55 -25.58 -10.08
N VAL A 163 -26.62 -25.81 -11.38
CA VAL A 163 -25.85 -25.06 -12.38
C VAL A 163 -26.79 -24.26 -13.27
N VAL A 164 -26.59 -22.95 -13.32
CA VAL A 164 -27.28 -22.05 -14.25
C VAL A 164 -26.39 -21.86 -15.47
N LEU A 165 -26.71 -22.52 -16.58
CA LEU A 165 -25.91 -22.46 -17.80
C LEU A 165 -26.28 -21.22 -18.64
N PRO A 166 -25.30 -20.38 -19.05
CA PRO A 166 -25.54 -19.23 -19.89
C PRO A 166 -25.68 -19.67 -21.36
N GLY A 167 -26.89 -20.06 -21.76
CA GLY A 167 -27.25 -20.32 -23.15
C GLY A 167 -27.40 -19.03 -23.97
N SER A 168 -27.45 -19.17 -25.28
CA SER A 168 -27.66 -18.06 -26.21
C SER A 168 -28.62 -18.47 -27.32
N PRO A 169 -29.52 -17.58 -27.78
CA PRO A 169 -30.29 -17.82 -29.00
C PRO A 169 -29.40 -17.79 -30.25
N ASN A 170 -28.19 -17.24 -30.16
CA ASN A 170 -27.27 -17.10 -31.28
C ASN A 170 -26.71 -18.46 -31.73
N ARG A 171 -27.04 -18.84 -32.97
CA ARG A 171 -26.51 -20.02 -33.67
C ARG A 171 -25.65 -19.62 -34.87
N GLY A 172 -24.84 -18.58 -34.72
CA GLY A 172 -24.06 -17.97 -35.81
C GLY A 172 -24.88 -16.93 -36.61
N MET A 173 -25.93 -16.36 -36.02
CA MET A 173 -26.83 -15.40 -36.68
C MET A 173 -26.17 -14.02 -36.85
N PHE A 174 -25.21 -13.67 -36.00
CA PHE A 174 -24.51 -12.38 -36.08
C PHE A 174 -23.34 -12.38 -37.07
N GLY A 175 -22.63 -13.50 -37.19
CA GLY A 175 -21.36 -13.58 -37.91
C GLY A 175 -20.23 -12.77 -37.24
N GLY A 176 -18.97 -13.16 -37.48
CA GLY A 176 -17.81 -12.46 -36.91
C GLY A 176 -17.61 -12.65 -35.41
N ASP A 177 -18.30 -13.61 -34.79
CA ASP A 177 -18.31 -13.93 -33.37
C ASP A 177 -17.49 -15.19 -33.01
N GLY A 178 -16.53 -15.56 -33.88
CA GLY A 178 -15.62 -16.67 -33.64
C GLY A 178 -16.34 -18.00 -33.41
N ALA A 179 -15.96 -18.73 -32.36
CA ALA A 179 -16.60 -20.01 -31.99
C ALA A 179 -17.78 -19.87 -31.03
N TYR A 180 -18.33 -18.65 -30.84
CA TYR A 180 -19.35 -18.39 -29.84
C TYR A 180 -20.64 -19.17 -30.12
N GLY A 181 -21.19 -19.08 -31.32
CA GLY A 181 -22.43 -19.77 -31.70
C GLY A 181 -22.32 -21.29 -31.56
N GLU A 182 -21.20 -21.89 -31.98
CA GLU A 182 -20.93 -23.32 -31.85
C GLU A 182 -20.81 -23.74 -30.38
N SER A 183 -20.08 -22.97 -29.56
CA SER A 183 -19.90 -23.29 -28.14
C SER A 183 -21.21 -23.23 -27.36
N LYS A 184 -22.06 -22.23 -27.62
CA LYS A 184 -23.39 -22.12 -27.00
C LYS A 184 -24.35 -23.20 -27.49
N SER A 185 -24.18 -23.69 -28.72
CA SER A 185 -24.92 -24.85 -29.26
C SER A 185 -24.49 -26.17 -28.69
N ALA A 186 -23.21 -26.33 -28.39
CA ALA A 186 -22.75 -27.51 -27.70
C ALA A 186 -23.29 -27.63 -26.26
N LEU A 187 -23.65 -26.52 -25.59
CA LEU A 187 -24.29 -26.58 -24.27
C LEU A 187 -25.65 -27.30 -24.30
N ASP A 188 -26.40 -27.26 -25.40
CA ASP A 188 -27.64 -28.04 -25.53
C ASP A 188 -27.40 -29.54 -25.52
N ALA A 189 -26.26 -29.97 -26.08
CA ALA A 189 -25.82 -31.35 -26.01
C ALA A 189 -25.46 -31.74 -24.57
N VAL A 190 -24.79 -30.87 -23.80
CA VAL A 190 -24.52 -31.07 -22.36
C VAL A 190 -25.81 -31.23 -21.57
N VAL A 191 -26.81 -30.37 -21.82
CA VAL A 191 -28.13 -30.46 -21.19
C VAL A 191 -28.82 -31.78 -21.54
N SER A 192 -28.73 -32.23 -22.79
CA SER A 192 -29.32 -33.49 -23.23
C SER A 192 -28.59 -34.70 -22.63
N ARG A 193 -27.26 -34.60 -22.47
CA ARG A 193 -26.38 -35.61 -21.88
C ARG A 193 -26.73 -35.94 -20.43
N TRP A 194 -27.29 -34.98 -19.68
CA TRP A 194 -27.78 -35.19 -18.30
C TRP A 194 -28.77 -36.37 -18.21
N SER A 195 -29.65 -36.53 -19.20
CA SER A 195 -30.62 -37.63 -19.21
C SER A 195 -30.01 -38.97 -19.64
N ALA A 196 -28.84 -38.95 -20.28
CA ALA A 196 -28.15 -40.14 -20.80
C ALA A 196 -27.13 -40.72 -19.80
N GLU A 197 -26.58 -39.91 -18.90
CA GLU A 197 -25.46 -40.28 -18.04
C GLU A 197 -25.81 -40.15 -16.54
N SER A 198 -26.15 -41.27 -15.91
CA SER A 198 -26.53 -41.31 -14.49
C SER A 198 -25.40 -41.01 -13.51
N SER A 199 -24.13 -41.11 -13.94
CA SER A 199 -22.95 -40.98 -13.08
C SER A 199 -22.78 -39.58 -12.47
N TRP A 200 -23.16 -38.53 -13.20
CA TRP A 200 -23.11 -37.14 -12.74
C TRP A 200 -24.50 -36.50 -12.60
N ALA A 201 -25.51 -37.00 -13.32
CA ALA A 201 -26.89 -36.48 -13.22
C ALA A 201 -27.49 -36.62 -11.81
N GLN A 202 -27.02 -37.57 -11.00
CA GLN A 202 -27.43 -37.70 -9.61
C GLN A 202 -26.90 -36.59 -8.69
N ARG A 203 -25.80 -35.93 -9.08
CA ARG A 203 -25.09 -34.91 -8.30
C ARG A 203 -25.27 -33.49 -8.84
N VAL A 204 -25.84 -33.35 -10.03
CA VAL A 204 -25.98 -32.07 -10.72
C VAL A 204 -27.43 -31.85 -11.13
N THR A 205 -27.92 -30.62 -10.98
CA THR A 205 -29.18 -30.18 -11.61
C THR A 205 -28.87 -29.00 -12.52
N LEU A 206 -29.56 -28.92 -13.66
CA LEU A 206 -29.28 -27.91 -14.69
C LEU A 206 -30.47 -26.99 -14.89
N ALA A 207 -30.19 -25.70 -14.96
CA ALA A 207 -31.08 -24.69 -15.52
C ALA A 207 -30.38 -24.02 -16.70
N HIS A 208 -30.83 -24.31 -17.92
CA HIS A 208 -30.32 -23.74 -19.15
C HIS A 208 -31.14 -22.51 -19.53
N ALA A 209 -30.55 -21.33 -19.36
CA ALA A 209 -31.20 -20.06 -19.66
C ALA A 209 -30.68 -19.53 -21.01
N LEU A 210 -31.57 -19.36 -21.98
CA LEU A 210 -31.25 -18.64 -23.22
C LEU A 210 -31.28 -17.14 -22.93
N ILE A 211 -30.11 -16.54 -22.75
CA ILE A 211 -29.97 -15.15 -22.31
C ILE A 211 -30.17 -14.22 -23.51
N GLY A 212 -31.08 -13.26 -23.36
CA GLY A 212 -31.35 -12.21 -24.34
C GLY A 212 -30.39 -11.03 -24.29
N TRP A 213 -30.71 -10.02 -25.08
CA TRP A 213 -29.88 -8.82 -25.19
C TRP A 213 -29.77 -8.09 -23.85
N THR A 214 -28.56 -7.99 -23.32
CA THR A 214 -28.29 -7.32 -22.04
C THR A 214 -27.35 -6.13 -22.26
N ARG A 215 -27.90 -4.93 -22.05
CA ARG A 215 -27.25 -3.64 -22.30
C ARG A 215 -26.02 -3.42 -21.42
N GLY A 216 -25.01 -2.73 -21.92
CA GLY A 216 -23.86 -2.24 -21.14
C GLY A 216 -22.85 -3.32 -20.72
N THR A 217 -22.98 -4.56 -21.20
CA THR A 217 -22.01 -5.63 -20.92
C THR A 217 -20.77 -5.49 -21.79
N GLY A 218 -19.58 -5.85 -21.30
CA GLY A 218 -18.34 -5.79 -22.09
C GLY A 218 -18.31 -6.66 -23.35
N LEU A 219 -19.25 -7.61 -23.50
CA LEU A 219 -19.44 -8.43 -24.70
C LEU A 219 -20.35 -7.76 -25.74
N MET A 220 -21.33 -6.97 -25.31
CA MET A 220 -22.32 -6.35 -26.21
C MET A 220 -22.23 -4.82 -26.27
N GLY A 221 -21.37 -4.18 -25.48
CA GLY A 221 -21.30 -2.72 -25.36
C GLY A 221 -20.95 -2.01 -26.67
N HIS A 222 -20.21 -2.66 -27.58
CA HIS A 222 -19.97 -2.12 -28.93
C HIS A 222 -21.23 -2.12 -29.81
N ASN A 223 -22.26 -2.86 -29.41
CA ASN A 223 -23.57 -2.94 -30.07
C ASN A 223 -24.65 -2.21 -29.26
N ASP A 224 -24.34 -1.50 -28.18
CA ASP A 224 -25.36 -0.71 -27.47
C ASP A 224 -26.01 0.34 -28.40
N VAL A 225 -25.31 0.72 -29.46
CA VAL A 225 -25.79 1.60 -30.53
C VAL A 225 -26.97 1.04 -31.34
N VAL A 226 -27.16 -0.28 -31.39
CA VAL A 226 -28.31 -0.91 -32.07
C VAL A 226 -29.47 -1.22 -31.12
N VAL A 227 -29.35 -0.91 -29.82
CA VAL A 227 -30.40 -1.22 -28.83
C VAL A 227 -31.74 -0.64 -29.24
N ASP A 228 -31.79 0.64 -29.61
CA ASP A 228 -33.03 1.31 -30.01
C ASP A 228 -33.65 0.66 -31.27
N ALA A 229 -32.82 0.23 -32.21
CA ALA A 229 -33.26 -0.43 -33.44
C ALA A 229 -33.80 -1.85 -33.17
N VAL A 230 -33.17 -2.59 -32.25
CA VAL A 230 -33.60 -3.92 -31.80
C VAL A 230 -34.89 -3.83 -30.99
N GLU A 231 -35.05 -2.81 -30.15
CA GLU A 231 -36.30 -2.54 -29.43
C GLU A 231 -37.44 -2.11 -30.35
N ALA A 232 -37.15 -1.29 -31.36
CA ALA A 232 -38.12 -0.91 -32.40
C ALA A 232 -38.59 -2.10 -33.23
N ALA A 233 -37.73 -3.11 -33.41
CA ALA A 233 -38.06 -4.39 -34.04
C ALA A 233 -38.89 -5.33 -33.15
N GLY A 234 -39.21 -4.92 -31.92
CA GLY A 234 -40.07 -5.68 -30.99
C GLY A 234 -39.33 -6.62 -30.05
N VAL A 235 -38.00 -6.61 -30.03
CA VAL A 235 -37.18 -7.40 -29.10
C VAL A 235 -37.02 -6.63 -27.79
N ARG A 236 -37.35 -7.26 -26.66
CA ARG A 236 -37.11 -6.67 -25.34
C ARG A 236 -35.66 -6.84 -24.92
N THR A 237 -34.98 -5.74 -24.59
CA THR A 237 -33.66 -5.75 -23.95
C THR A 237 -33.76 -5.67 -22.43
N TYR A 238 -32.67 -6.01 -21.74
CA TYR A 238 -32.57 -6.04 -20.29
C TYR A 238 -31.36 -5.26 -19.80
N SER A 239 -31.44 -4.75 -18.57
CA SER A 239 -30.26 -4.37 -17.79
C SER A 239 -29.59 -5.61 -17.19
N THR A 240 -28.33 -5.46 -16.76
CA THR A 240 -27.60 -6.53 -16.06
C THR A 240 -28.29 -6.96 -14.77
N ASP A 241 -28.92 -6.03 -14.05
CA ASP A 241 -29.63 -6.28 -12.81
C ASP A 241 -30.97 -7.02 -13.01
N GLU A 242 -31.72 -6.69 -14.06
CA GLU A 242 -32.93 -7.42 -14.43
C GLU A 242 -32.61 -8.86 -14.84
N MET A 243 -31.60 -9.04 -15.70
CA MET A 243 -31.19 -10.36 -16.14
C MET A 243 -30.65 -11.21 -14.96
N ALA A 244 -29.87 -10.60 -14.06
CA ALA A 244 -29.41 -11.28 -12.85
C ALA A 244 -30.56 -11.74 -11.94
N ALA A 245 -31.61 -10.93 -11.77
CA ALA A 245 -32.79 -11.30 -11.00
C ALA A 245 -33.52 -12.51 -11.61
N MET A 246 -33.69 -12.51 -12.94
CA MET A 246 -34.33 -13.60 -13.67
C MET A 246 -33.51 -14.91 -13.55
N LEU A 247 -32.19 -14.82 -13.71
CA LEU A 247 -31.29 -15.96 -13.55
C LEU A 247 -31.32 -16.54 -12.12
N LEU A 248 -31.32 -15.69 -11.09
CA LEU A 248 -31.44 -16.13 -9.70
C LEU A 248 -32.83 -16.68 -9.35
N GLY A 249 -33.87 -16.31 -10.11
CA GLY A 249 -35.19 -16.93 -10.05
C GLY A 249 -35.14 -18.43 -10.34
N LEU A 250 -34.21 -18.88 -11.19
CA LEU A 250 -33.99 -20.29 -11.50
C LEU A 250 -33.36 -21.08 -10.34
N CYS A 251 -32.82 -20.39 -9.33
CA CYS A 251 -32.26 -21.00 -8.12
C CYS A 251 -33.26 -21.06 -6.96
N ALA A 252 -34.51 -20.59 -7.16
CA ALA A 252 -35.53 -20.69 -6.13
C ALA A 252 -35.82 -22.17 -5.75
N PRO A 253 -36.26 -22.47 -4.52
CA PRO A 253 -36.51 -23.84 -4.08
C PRO A 253 -37.38 -24.66 -5.04
N ASP A 254 -38.49 -24.07 -5.53
CA ASP A 254 -39.40 -24.75 -6.47
C ASP A 254 -38.72 -25.06 -7.82
N ALA A 255 -37.88 -24.15 -8.32
CA ALA A 255 -37.12 -24.34 -9.55
C ALA A 255 -36.06 -25.44 -9.36
N ARG A 256 -35.37 -25.49 -8.23
CA ARG A 256 -34.40 -26.56 -7.92
C ARG A 256 -35.07 -27.93 -7.82
N VAL A 257 -36.26 -28.01 -7.23
CA VAL A 257 -37.07 -29.25 -7.17
C VAL A 257 -37.47 -29.69 -8.58
N ALA A 258 -37.93 -28.78 -9.43
CA ALA A 258 -38.24 -29.09 -10.83
C ALA A 258 -37.00 -29.55 -11.62
N ALA A 259 -35.86 -28.86 -11.44
CA ALA A 259 -34.59 -29.18 -12.08
C ALA A 259 -34.02 -30.55 -11.66
N ALA A 260 -34.44 -31.08 -10.50
CA ALA A 260 -34.06 -32.41 -10.05
C ALA A 260 -34.74 -33.54 -10.83
N ALA A 261 -35.90 -33.27 -11.44
CA ALA A 261 -36.64 -34.21 -12.27
C ALA A 261 -36.19 -34.19 -13.74
N ALA A 262 -35.98 -33.00 -14.29
CA ALA A 262 -35.45 -32.80 -15.64
C ALA A 262 -34.77 -31.42 -15.77
N PRO A 263 -33.77 -31.24 -16.65
CA PRO A 263 -33.15 -29.94 -16.86
C PRO A 263 -34.16 -28.87 -17.24
N LEU A 264 -34.11 -27.71 -16.57
CA LEU A 264 -34.94 -26.57 -16.94
C LEU A 264 -34.39 -25.94 -18.20
N ARG A 265 -35.26 -25.64 -19.18
CA ARG A 265 -34.92 -24.86 -20.37
C ARG A 265 -35.80 -23.62 -20.37
N VAL A 266 -35.19 -22.45 -20.18
CA VAL A 266 -35.93 -21.20 -20.00
C VAL A 266 -35.46 -20.19 -21.01
N ASP A 267 -36.43 -19.54 -21.65
CA ASP A 267 -36.19 -18.51 -22.65
C ASP A 267 -36.27 -17.12 -22.00
N PHE A 268 -35.12 -16.45 -21.93
CA PHE A 268 -34.98 -15.06 -21.48
C PHE A 268 -34.53 -14.14 -22.62
N THR A 269 -34.79 -14.53 -23.88
CA THR A 269 -34.29 -13.84 -25.06
C THR A 269 -35.02 -12.52 -25.34
N GLY A 270 -36.23 -12.35 -24.78
CA GLY A 270 -37.06 -11.17 -25.04
C GLY A 270 -37.63 -11.14 -26.46
N GLY A 271 -37.76 -12.29 -27.11
CA GLY A 271 -38.22 -12.41 -28.50
C GLY A 271 -37.09 -12.39 -29.53
N LEU A 272 -35.81 -12.19 -29.12
CA LEU A 272 -34.67 -12.16 -30.03
C LEU A 272 -34.50 -13.46 -30.86
N GLY A 273 -34.93 -14.61 -30.32
CA GLY A 273 -34.87 -15.88 -31.04
C GLY A 273 -35.94 -16.05 -32.13
N ASP A 274 -37.00 -15.25 -32.11
CA ASP A 274 -38.20 -15.41 -32.95
C ASP A 274 -38.31 -14.36 -34.07
N VAL A 275 -37.53 -13.28 -34.02
CA VAL A 275 -37.54 -12.22 -35.04
C VAL A 275 -36.46 -12.49 -36.09
N GLU A 276 -36.84 -12.58 -37.37
CA GLU A 276 -35.90 -12.55 -38.50
C GLU A 276 -35.36 -11.12 -38.66
N LEU A 277 -34.39 -10.75 -37.83
CA LEU A 277 -33.62 -9.51 -37.97
C LEU A 277 -32.28 -9.82 -38.62
N ASP A 278 -31.97 -9.13 -39.72
CA ASP A 278 -30.59 -9.04 -40.19
C ASP A 278 -29.84 -8.08 -39.25
N LEU A 279 -29.36 -8.64 -38.14
CA LEU A 279 -28.66 -7.89 -37.11
C LEU A 279 -27.31 -7.35 -37.62
N ALA A 280 -26.74 -7.94 -38.69
CA ALA A 280 -25.55 -7.42 -39.33
C ALA A 280 -25.87 -6.16 -40.15
N GLU A 281 -27.02 -6.12 -40.85
CA GLU A 281 -27.53 -4.94 -41.54
C GLU A 281 -27.92 -3.83 -40.55
N LEU A 282 -28.58 -4.15 -39.44
CA LEU A 282 -28.91 -3.20 -38.37
C LEU A 282 -27.64 -2.64 -37.71
N ALA A 283 -26.63 -3.47 -37.46
CA ALA A 283 -25.33 -3.04 -36.95
C ALA A 283 -24.54 -2.21 -37.96
N ALA A 284 -24.61 -2.52 -39.25
CA ALA A 284 -24.01 -1.71 -40.31
C ALA A 284 -24.71 -0.34 -40.42
N SER A 285 -26.04 -0.32 -40.43
CA SER A 285 -26.86 0.89 -40.51
C SER A 285 -26.63 1.81 -39.30
N ALA A 286 -26.64 1.26 -38.08
CA ALA A 286 -26.35 2.02 -36.88
C ALA A 286 -24.89 2.51 -36.81
N ARG A 287 -23.93 1.73 -37.34
CA ARG A 287 -22.53 2.17 -37.48
C ARG A 287 -22.37 3.26 -38.54
N GLU A 288 -23.15 3.25 -39.62
CA GLU A 288 -23.18 4.32 -40.62
C GLU A 288 -23.81 5.60 -40.04
N GLU A 289 -24.90 5.49 -39.28
CA GLU A 289 -25.49 6.62 -38.54
C GLU A 289 -24.52 7.18 -37.50
N LEU A 290 -23.81 6.32 -36.75
CA LEU A 290 -22.78 6.76 -35.80
C LEU A 290 -21.55 7.32 -36.49
N ALA A 291 -21.10 6.78 -37.62
CA ALA A 291 -19.99 7.35 -38.38
C ALA A 291 -20.39 8.74 -38.94
N GLY A 292 -21.66 8.91 -39.31
CA GLY A 292 -22.25 10.20 -39.65
C GLY A 292 -22.35 11.17 -38.47
N ALA A 293 -22.52 10.69 -37.24
CA ALA A 293 -22.56 11.51 -36.02
C ALA A 293 -21.16 11.77 -35.41
N ALA A 294 -20.24 10.80 -35.48
CA ALA A 294 -18.89 10.86 -34.94
C ALA A 294 -17.94 11.69 -35.82
N THR A 295 -18.27 11.88 -37.10
CA THR A 295 -17.61 12.88 -37.95
C THR A 295 -17.90 14.33 -37.52
N GLY A 296 -18.82 14.54 -36.57
CA GLY A 296 -19.09 15.81 -35.90
C GLY A 296 -18.64 15.89 -34.43
N ALA A 297 -17.95 14.86 -33.90
CA ALA A 297 -17.28 14.98 -32.61
C ALA A 297 -15.99 15.76 -32.83
N ASP A 298 -16.04 17.06 -32.53
CA ASP A 298 -14.89 17.96 -32.52
C ASP A 298 -13.69 17.22 -31.90
N THR A 299 -12.61 17.08 -32.66
CA THR A 299 -11.29 16.89 -32.04
C THR A 299 -11.13 17.99 -31.01
N ASP A 300 -10.51 17.71 -29.86
CA ASP A 300 -10.13 18.68 -28.81
C ASP A 300 -9.26 19.80 -29.40
N VAL A 301 -9.86 20.66 -30.20
CA VAL A 301 -9.32 21.93 -30.65
C VAL A 301 -9.84 22.88 -29.58
N PRO A 302 -8.95 23.40 -28.72
CA PRO A 302 -9.35 24.35 -27.70
C PRO A 302 -10.15 25.46 -28.38
N GLY A 303 -11.38 25.69 -27.90
CA GLY A 303 -12.25 26.69 -28.49
C GLY A 303 -11.52 28.04 -28.59
N PRO A 304 -11.83 28.87 -29.61
CA PRO A 304 -11.18 30.16 -29.79
C PRO A 304 -11.34 31.01 -28.51
N GLY A 305 -10.23 31.19 -27.77
CA GLY A 305 -10.20 31.89 -26.47
C GLY A 305 -9.79 31.04 -25.25
N ALA A 306 -9.42 29.77 -25.42
CA ALA A 306 -8.84 28.97 -24.33
C ALA A 306 -7.49 29.56 -23.86
N ILE A 307 -7.31 29.64 -22.54
CA ILE A 307 -6.08 30.11 -21.87
C ILE A 307 -5.62 28.98 -20.95
N ALA A 308 -4.30 28.75 -20.88
CA ALA A 308 -3.71 27.77 -19.99
C ALA A 308 -4.05 28.07 -18.52
N ALA A 309 -4.34 27.03 -17.75
CA ALA A 309 -4.52 27.14 -16.31
C ALA A 309 -3.15 27.23 -15.63
N LEU A 310 -2.98 28.20 -14.75
CA LEU A 310 -1.77 28.34 -13.94
C LEU A 310 -2.03 27.83 -12.51
N PRO A 311 -0.98 27.35 -11.81
CA PRO A 311 -1.05 27.07 -10.38
C PRO A 311 -1.57 28.29 -9.61
N SER A 312 -2.45 28.06 -8.64
CA SER A 312 -3.05 29.18 -7.90
C SER A 312 -2.01 29.82 -6.97
N PRO A 313 -2.03 31.15 -6.77
CA PRO A 313 -1.16 31.81 -5.80
C PRO A 313 -1.45 31.31 -4.38
N PRO A 314 -0.48 31.41 -3.45
CA PRO A 314 -0.69 31.01 -2.06
C PRO A 314 -1.83 31.81 -1.44
N ARG A 315 -2.77 31.10 -0.83
CA ARG A 315 -3.95 31.67 -0.13
C ARG A 315 -3.98 31.14 1.29
N GLY A 316 -4.63 31.89 2.19
CA GLY A 316 -4.82 31.44 3.57
C GLY A 316 -5.55 30.11 3.66
N HIS A 317 -5.18 29.30 4.66
CA HIS A 317 -5.81 28.01 4.90
C HIS A 317 -7.30 28.16 5.24
N ARG A 318 -8.14 27.29 4.68
CA ARG A 318 -9.58 27.22 4.98
C ARG A 318 -9.86 26.00 5.85
N GLY A 319 -9.76 26.21 7.17
CA GLY A 319 -10.13 25.18 8.13
C GLY A 319 -11.63 24.93 8.17
N ALA A 320 -12.04 23.81 8.79
CA ALA A 320 -13.44 23.57 9.10
C ALA A 320 -13.99 24.68 10.02
N PRO A 321 -15.30 25.00 9.96
CA PRO A 321 -15.90 25.94 10.90
C PRO A 321 -15.63 25.50 12.34
N ALA A 322 -15.09 26.41 13.16
CA ALA A 322 -14.76 26.12 14.54
C ALA A 322 -16.02 25.70 15.32
N PRO A 323 -15.94 24.67 16.19
CA PRO A 323 -17.04 24.35 17.09
C PRO A 323 -17.32 25.50 18.06
N VAL A 324 -18.50 25.50 18.67
CA VAL A 324 -18.92 26.51 19.66
C VAL A 324 -19.01 25.87 21.03
N TRP A 325 -18.33 26.44 22.01
CA TRP A 325 -18.40 26.06 23.43
C TRP A 325 -18.37 27.30 24.32
N PRO A 326 -18.77 27.19 25.62
CA PRO A 326 -18.69 28.30 26.57
C PRO A 326 -17.26 28.73 26.87
N ASP A 327 -17.08 29.95 27.37
CA ASP A 327 -15.78 30.40 27.88
C ASP A 327 -15.23 29.45 28.96
N LEU A 328 -13.90 29.27 28.97
CA LEU A 328 -13.19 28.44 29.92
C LEU A 328 -12.58 29.29 31.03
N ASP A 329 -12.69 28.86 32.29
CA ASP A 329 -12.08 29.51 33.46
C ASP A 329 -10.57 29.16 33.63
N VAL A 330 -9.89 28.75 32.56
CA VAL A 330 -8.48 28.33 32.59
C VAL A 330 -7.58 29.49 32.17
N ASP A 331 -6.59 29.82 33.00
CA ASP A 331 -5.58 30.82 32.64
C ASP A 331 -4.69 30.28 31.49
N PRO A 332 -4.47 31.05 30.41
CA PRO A 332 -3.53 30.65 29.36
C PRO A 332 -2.12 30.28 29.85
N ALA A 333 -1.68 30.78 31.01
CA ALA A 333 -0.42 30.40 31.64
C ALA A 333 -0.37 28.92 32.08
N ASP A 334 -1.53 28.31 32.32
CA ASP A 334 -1.67 26.89 32.68
C ASP A 334 -1.82 25.97 31.45
N LEU A 335 -1.84 26.55 30.25
CA LEU A 335 -1.96 25.82 28.99
C LEU A 335 -0.58 25.55 28.37
N VAL A 336 -0.43 24.36 27.81
CA VAL A 336 0.65 24.03 26.89
C VAL A 336 0.05 23.86 25.50
N VAL A 337 0.57 24.58 24.53
CA VAL A 337 0.05 24.63 23.16
C VAL A 337 1.12 24.23 22.16
N ILE A 338 0.71 23.58 21.07
CA ILE A 338 1.56 23.34 19.90
C ILE A 338 1.43 24.56 19.00
N VAL A 339 2.53 25.27 18.78
CA VAL A 339 2.58 26.51 17.98
C VAL A 339 3.26 26.33 16.64
N GLY A 340 3.83 25.17 16.39
CA GLY A 340 4.43 24.81 15.12
C GLY A 340 4.69 23.32 15.02
N ALA A 341 4.66 22.79 13.81
CA ALA A 341 4.94 21.40 13.51
C ALA A 341 5.44 21.27 12.08
N ALA A 342 6.42 20.41 11.87
CA ALA A 342 6.82 19.94 10.56
C ALA A 342 7.46 18.56 10.65
N GLU A 343 7.48 17.86 9.53
CA GLU A 343 8.07 16.53 9.39
C GLU A 343 8.91 16.48 8.11
N LEU A 344 9.84 15.53 8.08
CA LEU A 344 10.49 15.08 6.87
C LEU A 344 10.41 13.56 6.87
N GLY A 345 9.69 13.00 5.90
CA GLY A 345 9.44 11.57 5.80
C GLY A 345 9.31 11.09 4.36
N PRO A 346 8.74 9.90 4.12
CA PRO A 346 8.68 9.28 2.80
C PRO A 346 7.90 10.06 1.73
N TYR A 347 7.04 10.99 2.14
CA TYR A 347 6.32 11.91 1.24
C TYR A 347 6.85 13.35 1.30
N GLY A 348 8.07 13.57 1.79
CA GLY A 348 8.64 14.90 1.94
C GLY A 348 8.12 15.58 3.21
N SER A 349 7.51 16.76 3.06
CA SER A 349 7.01 17.55 4.18
C SER A 349 5.63 17.11 4.66
N SER A 350 5.19 17.70 5.78
CA SER A 350 3.84 17.48 6.32
C SER A 350 2.72 17.90 5.36
N ARG A 351 2.99 18.86 4.46
CA ARG A 351 2.02 19.38 3.48
C ARG A 351 1.72 18.33 2.42
N THR A 352 2.76 17.85 1.75
CA THR A 352 2.68 16.85 0.67
C THR A 352 2.24 15.49 1.19
N ARG A 353 2.67 15.11 2.41
CA ARG A 353 2.17 13.90 3.08
C ARG A 353 0.67 13.98 3.33
N PHE A 354 0.16 15.10 3.85
CA PHE A 354 -1.27 15.24 4.16
C PHE A 354 -2.14 15.25 2.90
N GLU A 355 -1.71 15.89 1.81
CA GLU A 355 -2.40 15.82 0.51
C GLU A 355 -2.52 14.37 0.01
N MET A 356 -1.41 13.62 0.03
CA MET A 356 -1.41 12.22 -0.38
C MET A 356 -2.24 11.32 0.55
N GLU A 357 -2.22 11.58 1.86
CA GLU A 357 -3.01 10.83 2.84
C GLU A 357 -4.52 11.01 2.66
N VAL A 358 -4.97 12.23 2.34
CA VAL A 358 -6.40 12.57 2.28
C VAL A 358 -6.99 12.44 0.88
N GLU A 359 -6.31 13.00 -0.12
CA GLU A 359 -6.82 13.10 -1.49
C GLU A 359 -6.22 12.04 -2.42
N ASN A 360 -5.19 11.31 -1.97
CA ASN A 360 -4.47 10.31 -2.75
C ASN A 360 -3.95 10.86 -4.10
N SER A 361 -3.65 12.16 -4.11
CA SER A 361 -3.08 12.90 -5.25
C SER A 361 -2.38 14.17 -4.72
N LEU A 362 -1.48 14.73 -5.51
CA LEU A 362 -0.75 15.95 -5.17
C LEU A 362 -1.36 17.15 -5.88
N SER A 363 -1.41 18.29 -5.19
CA SER A 363 -1.72 19.56 -5.81
C SER A 363 -0.56 20.05 -6.68
N ALA A 364 -0.79 21.07 -7.52
CA ALA A 364 0.30 21.71 -8.28
C ALA A 364 1.44 22.21 -7.37
N ALA A 365 1.10 22.70 -6.17
CA ALA A 365 2.07 23.13 -5.18
C ALA A 365 2.84 21.95 -4.59
N GLY A 366 2.15 20.84 -4.30
CA GLY A 366 2.78 19.62 -3.81
C GLY A 366 3.74 18.98 -4.84
N VAL A 367 3.33 18.95 -6.11
CA VAL A 367 4.21 18.50 -7.21
C VAL A 367 5.45 19.38 -7.32
N LEU A 368 5.28 20.71 -7.29
CA LEU A 368 6.40 21.65 -7.36
C LEU A 368 7.34 21.51 -6.16
N GLU A 369 6.80 21.38 -4.94
CA GLU A 369 7.58 21.22 -3.71
C GLU A 369 8.46 19.95 -3.78
N LEU A 370 7.88 18.82 -4.18
CA LEU A 370 8.63 17.57 -4.31
C LEU A 370 9.61 17.59 -5.49
N ALA A 371 9.22 18.17 -6.62
CA ALA A 371 10.12 18.30 -7.77
C ALA A 371 11.34 19.17 -7.43
N TRP A 372 11.15 20.27 -6.71
CA TRP A 372 12.23 21.11 -6.21
C TRP A 372 13.11 20.38 -5.20
N THR A 373 12.48 19.76 -4.19
CA THR A 373 13.20 19.08 -3.11
C THR A 373 14.01 17.87 -3.59
N THR A 374 13.52 17.18 -4.63
CA THR A 374 14.19 16.00 -5.24
C THR A 374 15.10 16.37 -6.41
N GLY A 375 15.35 17.66 -6.63
CA GLY A 375 16.27 18.17 -7.65
C GLY A 375 15.81 17.96 -9.09
N LEU A 376 14.52 17.72 -9.34
CA LEU A 376 13.96 17.66 -10.70
C LEU A 376 13.89 19.05 -11.35
N VAL A 377 13.61 20.07 -10.54
CA VAL A 377 13.60 21.46 -10.98
C VAL A 377 14.45 22.34 -10.06
N THR A 378 15.06 23.36 -10.65
CA THR A 378 15.81 24.41 -9.95
C THR A 378 15.31 25.78 -10.39
N TRP A 379 15.46 26.80 -9.54
CA TRP A 379 15.16 28.17 -9.91
C TRP A 379 16.43 28.86 -10.39
N GLU A 380 16.42 29.39 -11.62
CA GLU A 380 17.53 30.18 -12.16
C GLU A 380 17.06 31.57 -12.59
N PRO A 381 17.84 32.64 -12.30
CA PRO A 381 17.53 33.98 -12.76
C PRO A 381 17.90 34.19 -14.25
N ASP A 382 18.83 33.39 -14.77
CA ASP A 382 19.37 33.47 -16.13
C ASP A 382 19.16 32.14 -16.87
N PRO A 383 18.88 32.13 -18.19
CA PRO A 383 18.71 33.27 -19.07
C PRO A 383 17.36 34.01 -18.92
N LYS A 384 16.37 33.42 -18.26
CA LYS A 384 15.09 34.04 -17.93
C LYS A 384 14.66 33.56 -16.54
N PRO A 385 14.23 34.44 -15.62
CA PRO A 385 13.79 34.02 -14.29
C PRO A 385 12.65 33.00 -14.37
N GLY A 386 12.86 31.82 -13.81
CA GLY A 386 11.89 30.74 -13.83
C GLY A 386 12.41 29.43 -13.27
N TRP A 387 11.52 28.42 -13.27
CA TRP A 387 11.88 27.04 -12.99
C TRP A 387 12.53 26.42 -14.23
N TYR A 388 13.66 25.76 -14.01
CA TYR A 388 14.39 25.03 -15.03
C TYR A 388 14.45 23.55 -14.66
N ASP A 389 14.28 22.71 -15.67
CA ASP A 389 14.47 21.27 -15.53
C ASP A 389 15.97 20.98 -15.34
N THR A 390 16.33 20.30 -14.26
CA THR A 390 17.74 20.11 -13.89
C THR A 390 18.51 19.26 -14.90
N ALA A 391 17.85 18.34 -15.60
CA ALA A 391 18.51 17.43 -16.53
C ALA A 391 18.73 18.05 -17.91
N THR A 392 17.73 18.80 -18.40
CA THR A 392 17.75 19.39 -19.75
C THR A 392 18.24 20.84 -19.77
N GLY A 393 18.09 21.58 -18.66
CA GLY A 393 18.33 23.02 -18.62
C GLY A 393 17.25 23.84 -19.32
N ASP A 394 16.10 23.23 -19.62
CA ASP A 394 14.99 23.90 -20.29
C ASP A 394 14.08 24.61 -19.29
N LEU A 395 13.57 25.78 -19.68
CA LEU A 395 12.58 26.51 -18.90
C LEU A 395 11.27 25.72 -18.84
N VAL A 396 10.74 25.54 -17.63
CA VAL A 396 9.48 24.83 -17.36
C VAL A 396 8.34 25.85 -17.30
N ASP A 397 7.29 25.63 -18.11
CA ASP A 397 6.04 26.38 -17.97
C ASP A 397 5.27 25.90 -16.75
N GLU A 398 4.76 26.83 -15.94
CA GLU A 398 3.99 26.51 -14.73
C GLU A 398 2.72 25.70 -15.05
N ALA A 399 2.14 25.90 -16.25
CA ALA A 399 0.96 25.15 -16.69
C ALA A 399 1.25 23.65 -16.93
N GLU A 400 2.50 23.28 -17.21
CA GLU A 400 2.91 21.91 -17.54
C GLU A 400 3.47 21.15 -16.34
N LEU A 401 3.58 21.78 -15.16
CA LEU A 401 4.24 21.21 -13.98
C LEU A 401 3.66 19.85 -13.57
N ILE A 402 2.33 19.76 -13.47
CA ILE A 402 1.65 18.51 -13.08
C ILE A 402 1.89 17.45 -14.16
N GLU A 403 1.59 17.78 -15.42
CA GLU A 403 1.66 16.82 -16.54
C GLU A 403 3.07 16.26 -16.73
N ARG A 404 4.11 17.07 -16.49
CA ARG A 404 5.51 16.66 -16.65
C ARG A 404 6.08 15.91 -15.46
N TYR A 405 5.74 16.30 -14.23
CA TYR A 405 6.47 15.84 -13.04
C TYR A 405 5.66 15.00 -12.06
N HIS A 406 4.32 14.95 -12.17
CA HIS A 406 3.48 14.21 -11.22
C HIS A 406 3.91 12.74 -11.06
N ASP A 407 4.03 12.01 -12.16
CA ASP A 407 4.34 10.58 -12.10
C ASP A 407 5.76 10.34 -11.58
N ALA A 408 6.72 11.19 -11.97
CA ALA A 408 8.10 11.13 -11.50
C ALA A 408 8.23 11.38 -10.00
N VAL A 409 7.49 12.34 -9.43
CA VAL A 409 7.51 12.57 -7.98
C VAL A 409 6.80 11.46 -7.22
N VAL A 410 5.69 10.92 -7.75
CA VAL A 410 4.96 9.80 -7.13
C VAL A 410 5.83 8.54 -7.08
N GLU A 411 6.59 8.24 -8.14
CA GLU A 411 7.51 7.09 -8.18
C GLU A 411 8.67 7.22 -7.16
N ARG A 412 9.13 8.44 -6.91
CA ARG A 412 10.24 8.74 -5.98
C ARG A 412 9.83 8.76 -4.51
N CYS A 413 8.53 8.72 -4.19
CA CYS A 413 8.02 8.92 -2.84
C CYS A 413 7.26 7.69 -2.30
N GLY A 414 7.05 7.67 -0.99
CA GLY A 414 6.24 6.66 -0.30
C GLY A 414 6.92 5.30 -0.13
N ILE A 415 6.12 4.29 0.19
CA ILE A 415 6.58 2.90 0.37
C ILE A 415 6.91 2.31 -1.01
N ARG A 416 8.16 1.91 -1.20
CA ARG A 416 8.69 1.39 -2.46
C ARG A 416 9.87 0.44 -2.22
N GLU A 417 10.34 -0.19 -3.29
CA GLU A 417 11.57 -0.97 -3.24
C GLU A 417 12.76 -0.06 -2.89
N PHE A 418 13.69 -0.53 -2.06
CA PHE A 418 14.85 0.24 -1.64
C PHE A 418 15.66 0.65 -2.87
N VAL A 419 15.95 1.94 -2.94
CA VAL A 419 16.85 2.53 -3.93
C VAL A 419 18.18 2.82 -3.24
N ASP A 420 19.26 2.76 -4.03
CA ASP A 420 20.59 3.13 -3.55
C ASP A 420 20.62 4.57 -3.05
N ASP A 421 20.95 4.71 -1.78
CA ASP A 421 21.12 5.97 -1.06
C ASP A 421 22.55 6.10 -0.46
N GLY A 422 23.46 5.19 -0.85
CA GLY A 422 24.82 5.07 -0.34
C GLY A 422 24.96 4.20 0.92
N PHE A 423 23.86 3.74 1.53
CA PHE A 423 23.85 2.89 2.72
C PHE A 423 23.09 1.58 2.54
N ILE A 424 22.21 1.52 1.55
CA ILE A 424 21.54 0.29 1.11
C ILE A 424 21.79 0.15 -0.39
N ASP A 425 22.49 -0.91 -0.79
CA ASP A 425 22.79 -1.13 -2.21
C ASP A 425 21.52 -1.44 -3.02
N ALA A 426 21.46 -0.98 -4.28
CA ALA A 426 20.36 -1.26 -5.21
C ALA A 426 20.21 -2.75 -5.56
N ASP A 427 21.23 -3.58 -5.33
CA ASP A 427 21.14 -5.03 -5.54
C ASP A 427 20.61 -5.79 -4.30
N HIS A 428 20.28 -5.04 -3.24
CA HIS A 428 19.76 -5.53 -1.95
C HIS A 428 20.62 -6.65 -1.38
N ALA A 429 21.94 -6.50 -1.45
CA ALA A 429 22.89 -7.48 -0.98
C ALA A 429 23.80 -6.94 0.13
N ALA A 430 23.85 -7.68 1.24
CA ALA A 430 24.68 -7.38 2.38
C ALA A 430 26.03 -8.11 2.32
N PRO A 431 27.18 -7.45 2.57
CA PRO A 431 28.45 -8.14 2.74
C PRO A 431 28.45 -8.98 4.03
N LEU A 432 28.74 -10.27 3.90
CA LEU A 432 28.93 -11.19 5.01
C LEU A 432 30.32 -11.82 4.93
N LEU A 433 31.13 -11.64 5.97
CA LEU A 433 32.45 -12.26 6.07
C LEU A 433 32.35 -13.70 6.56
N VAL A 434 32.80 -14.66 5.76
CA VAL A 434 32.88 -16.07 6.15
C VAL A 434 34.33 -16.51 6.37
N SER A 435 34.50 -17.44 7.30
CA SER A 435 35.78 -18.06 7.60
C SER A 435 36.15 -19.12 6.56
N VAL A 436 37.36 -19.01 6.01
CA VAL A 436 37.99 -20.05 5.19
C VAL A 436 39.41 -20.26 5.71
N PHE A 437 39.91 -21.48 5.65
CA PHE A 437 41.27 -21.80 6.07
C PHE A 437 42.18 -21.98 4.85
N LEU A 438 43.38 -21.39 4.89
CA LEU A 438 44.35 -21.53 3.81
C LEU A 438 44.81 -22.98 3.66
N GLU A 439 44.71 -23.54 2.46
CA GLU A 439 45.20 -24.91 2.17
C GLU A 439 46.73 -24.97 1.99
N ARG A 440 47.34 -23.82 1.67
CA ARG A 440 48.77 -23.65 1.41
C ARG A 440 49.23 -22.31 1.92
N ASP A 441 50.52 -22.18 2.15
CA ASP A 441 51.13 -20.91 2.51
C ASP A 441 50.81 -19.85 1.45
N PHE A 442 50.46 -18.65 1.92
CA PHE A 442 50.14 -17.49 1.10
C PHE A 442 51.07 -16.34 1.47
N SER A 443 51.81 -15.85 0.48
CA SER A 443 52.75 -14.74 0.66
C SER A 443 52.23 -13.48 0.00
N PHE A 444 52.43 -12.33 0.64
CA PHE A 444 52.23 -11.00 0.08
C PHE A 444 53.27 -10.02 0.62
N THR A 445 53.45 -8.88 -0.05
CA THR A 445 54.44 -7.87 0.32
C THR A 445 53.78 -6.67 1.00
N VAL A 446 54.45 -6.11 2.01
CA VAL A 446 54.08 -4.88 2.71
C VAL A 446 55.23 -3.89 2.67
N SER A 447 54.91 -2.60 2.82
CA SER A 447 55.83 -1.49 2.55
C SER A 447 56.87 -1.22 3.64
N SER A 448 56.73 -1.83 4.81
CA SER A 448 57.61 -1.58 5.95
C SER A 448 57.77 -2.80 6.87
N GLU A 449 58.91 -2.86 7.57
CA GLU A 449 59.14 -3.87 8.61
C GLU A 449 58.06 -3.79 9.71
N ALA A 450 57.69 -2.58 10.12
CA ALA A 450 56.71 -2.37 11.19
C ALA A 450 55.35 -2.98 10.84
N GLU A 451 54.90 -2.83 9.60
CA GLU A 451 53.66 -3.42 9.11
C GLU A 451 53.75 -4.95 9.07
N ALA A 452 54.85 -5.52 8.56
CA ALA A 452 55.05 -6.97 8.55
C ALA A 452 55.03 -7.54 9.96
N ARG A 453 55.75 -6.91 10.89
CA ARG A 453 55.78 -7.31 12.31
C ARG A 453 54.42 -7.19 12.97
N ALA A 454 53.55 -6.26 12.56
CA ALA A 454 52.19 -6.18 13.07
C ALA A 454 51.34 -7.40 12.68
N PHE A 455 51.47 -7.90 11.44
CA PHE A 455 50.84 -9.16 11.03
C PHE A 455 51.36 -10.36 11.83
N GLU A 456 52.68 -10.45 12.04
CA GLU A 456 53.30 -11.50 12.85
C GLU A 456 52.85 -11.43 14.32
N GLN A 457 52.70 -10.23 14.88
CA GLN A 457 52.23 -10.05 16.27
C GLN A 457 50.79 -10.48 16.47
N PHE A 458 49.91 -10.28 15.48
CA PHE A 458 48.52 -10.70 15.57
C PHE A 458 48.37 -12.23 15.58
N ASP A 459 49.20 -12.94 14.83
CA ASP A 459 49.18 -14.41 14.73
C ASP A 459 50.59 -14.97 14.50
N PRO A 460 51.41 -15.08 15.56
CA PRO A 460 52.82 -15.48 15.45
C PRO A 460 53.00 -16.95 15.14
N GLU A 461 51.99 -17.79 15.42
CA GLU A 461 52.05 -19.23 15.16
C GLU A 461 51.89 -19.53 13.66
N HIS A 462 51.01 -18.78 12.99
CA HIS A 462 50.69 -19.00 11.57
C HIS A 462 51.20 -17.90 10.63
N THR A 463 52.03 -16.96 11.10
CA THR A 463 52.70 -15.96 10.26
C THR A 463 54.21 -16.12 10.32
N ALA A 464 54.89 -15.92 9.19
CA ALA A 464 56.32 -15.65 9.15
C ALA A 464 56.58 -14.40 8.31
N VAL A 465 57.60 -13.61 8.66
CA VAL A 465 57.97 -12.41 7.91
C VAL A 465 59.45 -12.41 7.57
N ARG A 466 59.80 -11.90 6.38
CA ARG A 466 61.21 -11.75 5.96
C ARG A 466 61.41 -10.51 5.09
N PRO A 467 62.59 -9.87 5.13
CA PRO A 467 62.89 -8.75 4.24
C PRO A 467 62.96 -9.22 2.78
N VAL A 468 62.46 -8.40 1.85
CA VAL A 468 62.62 -8.64 0.40
C VAL A 468 63.99 -8.12 -0.02
N PRO A 469 64.85 -8.95 -0.67
CA PRO A 469 66.16 -8.49 -1.13
C PRO A 469 66.04 -7.28 -2.07
N ASP A 470 66.91 -6.29 -1.87
CA ASP A 470 67.00 -5.07 -2.68
C ASP A 470 65.73 -4.19 -2.69
N SER A 471 64.80 -4.39 -1.75
CA SER A 471 63.65 -3.51 -1.49
C SER A 471 63.56 -3.09 -0.02
N ALA A 472 62.85 -1.98 0.24
CA ALA A 472 62.42 -1.62 1.60
C ALA A 472 61.22 -2.47 2.07
N ASP A 473 60.63 -3.25 1.16
CA ASP A 473 59.46 -4.08 1.42
C ASP A 473 59.79 -5.34 2.23
N TRP A 474 58.77 -5.84 2.91
CA TRP A 474 58.81 -7.10 3.65
C TRP A 474 57.78 -8.07 3.11
N GLU A 475 58.12 -9.35 3.07
CA GLU A 475 57.19 -10.41 2.71
C GLU A 475 56.55 -10.98 3.97
N VAL A 476 55.22 -11.02 3.99
CA VAL A 476 54.39 -11.67 5.01
C VAL A 476 53.90 -13.00 4.44
N ILE A 477 54.17 -14.09 5.15
CA ILE A 477 53.78 -15.46 4.78
C ILE A 477 52.76 -15.95 5.82
N ARG A 478 51.50 -16.09 5.40
CA ARG A 478 50.44 -16.73 6.19
C ARG A 478 50.46 -18.23 5.88
N LYS A 479 50.71 -19.06 6.89
CA LYS A 479 50.89 -20.51 6.73
C LYS A 479 49.57 -21.23 6.41
N ALA A 480 49.66 -22.41 5.81
CA ALA A 480 48.52 -23.32 5.69
C ALA A 480 47.85 -23.55 7.07
N GLY A 481 46.52 -23.61 7.10
CA GLY A 481 45.71 -23.67 8.32
C GLY A 481 45.35 -22.30 8.92
N THR A 482 45.87 -21.20 8.37
CA THR A 482 45.47 -19.84 8.77
C THR A 482 44.00 -19.57 8.40
N GLU A 483 43.20 -19.07 9.35
CA GLU A 483 41.87 -18.53 9.06
C GLU A 483 41.99 -17.18 8.32
N ILE A 484 41.28 -17.06 7.20
CA ILE A 484 41.04 -15.81 6.48
C ILE A 484 39.54 -15.54 6.41
N ARG A 485 39.19 -14.24 6.37
CA ARG A 485 37.81 -13.79 6.15
C ARG A 485 37.64 -13.43 4.69
N VAL A 486 36.70 -14.08 4.02
CA VAL A 486 36.34 -13.78 2.64
C VAL A 486 34.92 -13.23 2.57
N PRO A 487 34.69 -12.11 1.88
CA PRO A 487 33.34 -11.56 1.74
C PRO A 487 32.49 -12.42 0.79
N ARG A 488 31.23 -12.64 1.17
CA ARG A 488 30.17 -13.10 0.28
C ARG A 488 28.96 -12.18 0.37
N LYS A 489 28.19 -12.08 -0.70
CA LYS A 489 26.91 -11.35 -0.70
C LYS A 489 25.79 -12.23 -0.14
N LYS A 490 25.02 -11.71 0.81
CA LYS A 490 23.74 -12.28 1.29
C LYS A 490 22.61 -11.37 0.78
N LYS A 491 21.68 -11.92 0.01
CA LYS A 491 20.49 -11.17 -0.42
C LYS A 491 19.61 -10.85 0.79
N LEU A 492 19.16 -9.60 0.90
CA LEU A 492 18.20 -9.17 1.90
C LEU A 492 16.83 -9.81 1.62
N THR A 493 16.12 -10.20 2.67
CA THR A 493 14.74 -10.70 2.59
C THR A 493 13.72 -9.57 2.62
N ARG A 494 14.14 -8.38 3.06
CA ARG A 494 13.38 -7.14 3.05
C ARG A 494 14.02 -6.23 2.02
N SER A 495 13.33 -6.04 0.90
CA SER A 495 13.73 -5.09 -0.15
C SER A 495 12.77 -3.92 -0.29
N VAL A 496 11.72 -3.82 0.52
CA VAL A 496 10.71 -2.76 0.48
C VAL A 496 10.71 -2.01 1.81
N GLY A 497 10.69 -0.69 1.75
CA GLY A 497 10.61 0.21 2.90
C GLY A 497 10.13 1.60 2.48
N ALA A 498 10.20 2.56 3.39
CA ALA A 498 9.80 3.93 3.10
C ALA A 498 10.98 4.89 3.32
N GLN A 499 11.80 5.05 2.28
CA GLN A 499 12.89 6.02 2.25
C GLN A 499 12.36 7.44 2.04
N ILE A 500 13.09 8.44 2.52
CA ILE A 500 12.95 9.86 2.12
C ILE A 500 12.90 9.92 0.57
N PRO A 501 12.17 10.89 -0.03
CA PRO A 501 12.05 10.99 -1.48
C PRO A 501 13.40 10.90 -2.20
N THR A 502 13.48 10.02 -3.20
CA THR A 502 14.74 9.79 -3.92
C THR A 502 15.22 11.10 -4.59
N GLY A 503 16.46 11.47 -4.33
CA GLY A 503 17.05 12.74 -4.80
C GLY A 503 16.86 13.92 -3.84
N PHE A 504 16.29 13.71 -2.64
CA PHE A 504 16.23 14.73 -1.60
C PHE A 504 17.62 15.33 -1.33
N ASP A 505 17.74 16.64 -1.49
CA ASP A 505 18.98 17.37 -1.23
C ASP A 505 18.80 18.40 -0.10
N PRO A 506 19.37 18.20 1.10
CA PRO A 506 19.26 19.18 2.19
C PRO A 506 19.85 20.56 1.82
N LYS A 507 20.73 20.65 0.83
CA LYS A 507 21.36 21.91 0.41
C LYS A 507 20.37 22.86 -0.26
N VAL A 508 19.28 22.37 -0.87
CA VAL A 508 18.26 23.28 -1.44
C VAL A 508 17.54 24.07 -0.35
N TRP A 509 17.51 23.55 0.87
CA TRP A 509 17.00 24.23 2.06
C TRP A 509 17.99 25.24 2.67
N GLY A 510 19.20 25.35 2.10
CA GLY A 510 20.24 26.28 2.56
C GLY A 510 21.27 25.66 3.51
N ILE A 511 21.24 24.34 3.74
CA ILE A 511 22.33 23.64 4.44
C ILE A 511 23.59 23.71 3.57
N SER A 512 24.72 24.08 4.18
CA SER A 512 25.98 24.23 3.46
C SER A 512 26.61 22.86 3.15
N ALA A 513 27.40 22.79 2.07
CA ALA A 513 28.00 21.54 1.63
C ALA A 513 28.94 20.91 2.68
N ASP A 514 29.70 21.75 3.41
CA ASP A 514 30.55 21.31 4.51
C ASP A 514 29.76 20.68 5.67
N MET A 515 28.59 21.22 6.00
CA MET A 515 27.70 20.62 7.00
C MET A 515 27.12 19.31 6.48
N ALA A 516 26.66 19.27 5.23
CA ALA A 516 26.11 18.07 4.61
C ALA A 516 27.12 16.89 4.55
N ASP A 517 28.40 17.19 4.36
CA ASP A 517 29.46 16.17 4.30
C ASP A 517 29.93 15.68 5.67
N SER A 518 29.84 16.52 6.71
CA SER A 518 30.42 16.25 8.04
C SER A 518 29.42 15.70 9.05
N VAL A 519 28.16 16.08 8.96
CA VAL A 519 27.11 15.77 9.94
C VAL A 519 26.33 14.52 9.52
N ASP A 520 25.85 13.76 10.50
CA ASP A 520 24.98 12.61 10.22
C ASP A 520 23.65 13.05 9.56
N ARG A 521 23.17 12.28 8.57
CA ARG A 521 21.98 12.64 7.79
C ARG A 521 20.73 12.85 8.65
N VAL A 522 20.60 12.12 9.77
CA VAL A 522 19.48 12.30 10.72
C VAL A 522 19.47 13.71 11.32
N ALA A 523 20.64 14.27 11.62
CA ALA A 523 20.75 15.63 12.13
C ALA A 523 20.42 16.67 11.05
N LEU A 524 20.79 16.41 9.80
CA LEU A 524 20.38 17.27 8.67
C LEU A 524 18.85 17.28 8.51
N TRP A 525 18.21 16.12 8.56
CA TRP A 525 16.74 16.00 8.52
C TRP A 525 16.07 16.73 9.68
N ASN A 526 16.64 16.60 10.89
CA ASN A 526 16.15 17.31 12.07
C ASN A 526 16.26 18.84 11.92
N ILE A 527 17.36 19.35 11.35
CA ILE A 527 17.53 20.78 11.05
C ILE A 527 16.48 21.24 10.04
N VAL A 528 16.30 20.53 8.93
CA VAL A 528 15.30 20.86 7.90
C VAL A 528 13.91 20.93 8.51
N ALA A 529 13.49 19.89 9.23
CA ALA A 529 12.18 19.86 9.87
C ALA A 529 12.03 20.93 10.97
N THR A 530 13.09 21.27 11.71
CA THR A 530 13.04 22.36 12.68
C THR A 530 12.83 23.71 11.98
N VAL A 531 13.59 23.98 10.91
CA VAL A 531 13.46 25.21 10.12
C VAL A 531 12.04 25.31 9.53
N ASP A 532 11.53 24.23 8.93
CA ASP A 532 10.17 24.20 8.39
C ASP A 532 9.12 24.45 9.49
N ALA A 533 9.26 23.86 10.69
CA ALA A 533 8.33 24.07 11.79
C ALA A 533 8.25 25.55 12.24
N PHE A 534 9.38 26.26 12.28
CA PHE A 534 9.41 27.70 12.60
C PHE A 534 8.82 28.53 11.44
N LEU A 535 9.30 28.33 10.21
CA LEU A 535 8.91 29.14 9.06
C LEU A 535 7.45 28.92 8.63
N SER A 536 6.96 27.69 8.64
CA SER A 536 5.55 27.37 8.39
C SER A 536 4.61 27.98 9.43
N SER A 537 5.12 28.24 10.63
CA SER A 537 4.38 28.89 11.72
C SER A 537 4.52 30.41 11.74
N GLY A 538 5.32 30.97 10.84
CA GLY A 538 5.44 32.42 10.64
C GLY A 538 6.29 33.15 11.69
N PHE A 539 7.21 32.45 12.38
CA PHE A 539 8.13 33.08 13.33
C PHE A 539 9.53 32.47 13.30
N THR A 540 10.48 33.16 13.91
CA THR A 540 11.89 32.70 13.98
C THR A 540 12.39 32.56 15.41
N PRO A 541 13.45 31.75 15.66
CA PRO A 541 14.06 31.69 16.99
C PRO A 541 14.49 33.06 17.52
N ALA A 542 14.98 33.94 16.64
CA ALA A 542 15.40 35.29 17.01
C ALA A 542 14.25 36.14 17.57
N GLU A 543 13.02 35.96 17.09
CA GLU A 543 11.85 36.63 17.63
C GLU A 543 11.48 36.09 19.01
N VAL A 544 11.52 34.77 19.20
CA VAL A 544 11.31 34.14 20.52
C VAL A 544 12.26 34.73 21.57
N MET A 545 13.54 34.88 21.24
CA MET A 545 14.55 35.43 22.15
C MET A 545 14.33 36.91 22.52
N ARG A 546 13.45 37.64 21.83
CA ARG A 546 13.04 39.00 22.23
C ARG A 546 11.99 38.98 23.34
N TRP A 547 11.21 37.91 23.43
CA TRP A 547 10.12 37.77 24.38
C TRP A 547 10.52 36.99 25.64
N VAL A 548 11.46 36.05 25.50
CA VAL A 548 11.93 35.21 26.62
C VAL A 548 13.45 35.19 26.72
N HIS A 549 13.96 34.94 27.92
CA HIS A 549 15.40 34.74 28.11
C HIS A 549 15.85 33.42 27.42
N PRO A 550 17.05 33.33 26.82
CA PRO A 550 17.50 32.12 26.14
C PRO A 550 17.49 30.85 27.00
N SER A 551 17.60 30.97 28.33
CA SER A 551 17.47 29.82 29.25
C SER A 551 16.06 29.23 29.35
N GLN A 552 15.04 29.93 28.83
CA GLN A 552 13.65 29.50 28.79
C GLN A 552 13.29 28.83 27.45
N VAL A 553 14.26 28.69 26.54
CA VAL A 553 14.11 27.95 25.28
C VAL A 553 14.91 26.66 25.38
N ALA A 554 14.21 25.54 25.37
CA ALA A 554 14.77 24.20 25.58
C ALA A 554 14.59 23.29 24.35
N SER A 555 15.28 22.14 24.37
CA SER A 555 15.03 21.06 23.40
C SER A 555 14.85 19.73 24.13
N THR A 556 13.91 18.93 23.63
CA THR A 556 13.71 17.53 24.05
C THR A 556 13.77 16.56 22.88
N GLN A 557 14.14 17.00 21.68
CA GLN A 557 14.24 16.14 20.49
C GLN A 557 15.12 14.93 20.80
N GLY A 558 14.60 13.73 20.55
CA GLY A 558 15.32 12.46 20.76
C GLY A 558 15.51 11.68 19.47
N THR A 559 16.25 10.59 19.53
CA THR A 559 16.35 9.59 18.45
C THR A 559 16.33 8.20 19.06
N GLY A 560 15.87 7.20 18.31
CA GLY A 560 15.86 5.81 18.76
C GLY A 560 17.27 5.21 18.80
N MET A 561 18.05 5.39 17.74
CA MET A 561 19.38 4.77 17.60
C MET A 561 20.55 5.76 17.41
N GLY A 562 20.29 7.06 17.23
CA GLY A 562 21.33 8.05 16.92
C GLY A 562 21.77 8.02 15.46
N GLY A 563 22.98 8.53 15.18
CA GLY A 563 23.53 8.58 13.84
C GLY A 563 24.00 7.21 13.34
N MET A 564 23.09 6.44 12.74
CA MET A 564 23.38 5.06 12.30
C MET A 564 24.38 5.01 11.15
N THR A 565 24.27 5.91 10.18
CA THR A 565 25.26 6.11 9.11
C THR A 565 26.65 6.37 9.70
N SER A 566 26.75 7.27 10.67
CA SER A 566 28.01 7.57 11.36
C SER A 566 28.53 6.36 12.13
N MET A 567 27.64 5.59 12.74
CA MET A 567 27.97 4.36 13.48
C MET A 567 28.56 3.31 12.54
N GLN A 568 27.97 3.09 11.37
CA GLN A 568 28.48 2.18 10.35
C GLN A 568 29.87 2.62 9.85
N ARG A 569 30.02 3.89 9.47
CA ARG A 569 31.31 4.45 9.04
C ARG A 569 32.37 4.33 10.14
N MET A 570 31.99 4.51 11.40
CA MET A 570 32.89 4.34 12.53
C MET A 570 33.32 2.87 12.68
N PHE A 571 32.39 1.93 12.84
CA PHE A 571 32.74 0.52 13.12
C PHE A 571 33.30 -0.20 11.89
N ARG A 572 32.60 -0.18 10.75
CA ARG A 572 33.03 -0.83 9.51
C ARG A 572 34.28 -0.14 8.96
N GLY A 573 34.32 1.20 9.00
CA GLY A 573 35.47 1.94 8.49
C GLY A 573 36.74 1.82 9.34
N ASN A 574 36.62 1.69 10.67
CA ASN A 574 37.76 1.29 11.52
C ASN A 574 38.27 -0.11 11.17
N LEU A 575 37.37 -1.07 10.98
CA LEU A 575 37.74 -2.45 10.68
C LEU A 575 38.41 -2.59 9.31
N LEU A 576 37.91 -1.87 8.31
CA LEU A 576 38.39 -1.92 6.93
C LEU A 576 39.55 -0.95 6.63
N GLY A 577 39.88 -0.07 7.57
CA GLY A 577 40.89 0.98 7.37
C GLY A 577 40.45 2.06 6.39
N THR A 578 39.14 2.26 6.17
CA THR A 578 38.65 3.32 5.28
C THR A 578 38.82 4.70 5.95
N PRO A 579 39.22 5.73 5.20
CA PRO A 579 39.29 7.10 5.73
C PRO A 579 37.95 7.55 6.31
N LYS A 580 38.00 8.23 7.46
CA LYS A 580 36.84 8.82 8.13
C LYS A 580 37.28 10.02 8.98
N PRO A 581 36.36 10.95 9.30
CA PRO A 581 36.64 12.03 10.24
C PRO A 581 37.08 11.50 11.61
N ASN A 582 38.07 12.15 12.22
CA ASN A 582 38.60 11.73 13.53
C ASN A 582 37.61 11.99 14.68
N ASP A 583 36.63 12.85 14.45
CA ASP A 583 35.56 13.25 15.36
C ASP A 583 34.24 12.51 15.11
N ILE A 584 34.21 11.51 14.21
CA ILE A 584 32.98 10.78 13.86
C ILE A 584 32.25 10.16 15.06
N LEU A 585 32.96 9.84 16.15
CA LEU A 585 32.34 9.35 17.38
C LEU A 585 31.32 10.34 17.95
N GLN A 586 31.52 11.65 17.78
CA GLN A 586 30.58 12.68 18.18
C GLN A 586 29.24 12.52 17.44
N GLU A 587 29.29 12.32 16.12
CA GLU A 587 28.11 12.23 15.26
C GLU A 587 27.29 10.94 15.47
N VAL A 588 27.85 9.95 16.17
CA VAL A 588 27.12 8.74 16.59
C VAL A 588 26.19 9.02 17.77
N LEU A 589 26.51 9.99 18.62
CA LEU A 589 25.79 10.21 19.89
C LEU A 589 24.37 10.74 19.63
N PRO A 590 23.31 10.09 20.17
CA PRO A 590 21.92 10.51 19.94
C PRO A 590 21.63 11.98 20.26
N ASN A 591 22.23 12.52 21.32
CA ASN A 591 22.04 13.92 21.72
C ASN A 591 22.66 14.93 20.75
N VAL A 592 23.66 14.53 19.94
CA VAL A 592 24.33 15.43 18.99
C VAL A 592 23.39 15.82 17.84
N VAL A 593 22.43 14.95 17.49
CA VAL A 593 21.37 15.25 16.51
C VAL A 593 20.58 16.52 16.89
N ALA A 594 20.22 16.65 18.16
CA ALA A 594 19.53 17.86 18.67
C ALA A 594 20.52 18.99 19.01
N ALA A 595 21.77 18.67 19.32
CA ALA A 595 22.82 19.68 19.55
C ALA A 595 23.07 20.51 18.29
N HIS A 596 23.10 19.89 17.11
CA HIS A 596 23.25 20.60 15.83
C HIS A 596 22.13 21.61 15.59
N VAL A 597 20.88 21.26 15.91
CA VAL A 597 19.74 22.19 15.86
C VAL A 597 19.92 23.36 16.82
N MET A 598 20.30 23.07 18.06
CA MET A 598 20.44 24.10 19.08
C MET A 598 21.60 25.06 18.80
N GLN A 599 22.77 24.54 18.39
CA GLN A 599 23.96 25.35 18.16
C GLN A 599 23.90 26.15 16.85
N SER A 600 23.21 25.63 15.83
CA SER A 600 23.23 26.21 14.48
C SER A 600 22.01 27.10 14.19
N TYR A 601 20.87 26.83 14.83
CA TYR A 601 19.61 27.50 14.49
C TYR A 601 18.88 28.13 15.68
N VAL A 602 18.57 27.34 16.73
CA VAL A 602 17.67 27.80 17.81
C VAL A 602 18.37 28.72 18.82
N GLY A 603 19.59 28.39 19.24
CA GLY A 603 20.43 29.23 20.10
C GLY A 603 19.98 29.38 21.57
N GLY A 604 19.14 28.48 22.07
CA GLY A 604 18.68 28.45 23.47
C GLY A 604 19.71 27.85 24.44
N TYR A 605 19.63 28.25 25.72
CA TYR A 605 20.44 27.73 26.83
C TYR A 605 19.64 26.83 27.77
N GLY A 606 18.36 26.61 27.47
CA GLY A 606 17.45 25.84 28.31
C GLY A 606 17.81 24.36 28.38
N ALA A 607 17.12 23.63 29.26
CA ALA A 607 17.44 22.24 29.57
C ALA A 607 17.28 21.32 28.34
N MET A 608 18.39 20.75 27.86
CA MET A 608 18.40 19.75 26.80
C MET A 608 18.32 18.33 27.40
N VAL A 609 17.23 17.60 27.10
CA VAL A 609 17.01 16.21 27.59
C VAL A 609 16.54 15.37 26.42
N HIS A 610 17.34 14.37 26.03
CA HIS A 610 17.11 13.58 24.82
C HIS A 610 16.68 12.17 25.22
N PRO A 611 15.36 11.87 25.19
CA PRO A 611 14.89 10.55 25.54
C PRO A 611 15.24 9.54 24.45
N VAL A 612 15.34 8.27 24.85
CA VAL A 612 15.41 7.12 23.93
C VAL A 612 14.31 6.15 24.35
N GLY A 613 13.22 6.16 23.61
CA GLY A 613 12.04 5.31 23.81
C GLY A 613 11.81 4.34 22.64
N ALA A 614 12.84 4.10 21.80
CA ALA A 614 12.71 3.43 20.51
C ALA A 614 11.54 4.04 19.70
N CYS A 615 10.55 3.25 19.30
CA CYS A 615 9.38 3.68 18.54
C CYS A 615 8.56 4.79 19.23
N ALA A 616 8.67 4.97 20.54
CA ALA A 616 7.93 5.98 21.31
C ALA A 616 8.76 7.24 21.65
N THR A 617 9.98 7.37 21.10
CA THR A 617 10.90 8.47 21.46
C THR A 617 10.28 9.86 21.31
N ALA A 618 9.58 10.12 20.20
CA ALA A 618 8.89 11.40 20.00
C ALA A 618 7.80 11.65 21.05
N ALA A 619 7.02 10.64 21.44
CA ALA A 619 5.98 10.79 22.46
C ALA A 619 6.57 11.13 23.84
N VAL A 620 7.65 10.47 24.24
CA VAL A 620 8.37 10.78 25.49
C VAL A 620 9.00 12.18 25.43
N SER A 621 9.49 12.59 24.26
CA SER A 621 9.98 13.95 24.01
C SER A 621 8.90 15.02 24.25
N VAL A 622 7.66 14.75 23.82
CA VAL A 622 6.51 15.64 24.03
C VAL A 622 6.12 15.70 25.51
N GLU A 623 6.03 14.56 26.20
CA GLU A 623 5.73 14.51 27.63
C GLU A 623 6.73 15.34 28.45
N GLU A 624 8.03 15.09 28.25
CA GLU A 624 9.09 15.84 28.94
C GLU A 624 9.03 17.35 28.61
N ALA A 625 8.65 17.72 27.39
CA ALA A 625 8.46 19.13 27.02
C ALA A 625 7.29 19.77 27.76
N VAL A 626 6.13 19.10 27.79
CA VAL A 626 4.94 19.56 28.51
C VAL A 626 5.27 19.74 29.99
N ASP A 627 5.94 18.78 30.61
CA ASP A 627 6.27 18.83 32.03
C ASP A 627 7.31 19.90 32.35
N LYS A 628 8.30 20.14 31.48
CA LYS A 628 9.22 21.29 31.61
C LYS A 628 8.49 22.64 31.60
N ILE A 629 7.49 22.80 30.72
CA ILE A 629 6.70 24.03 30.65
C ILE A 629 5.82 24.17 31.89
N ARG A 630 5.13 23.10 32.32
CA ARG A 630 4.32 23.07 33.54
C ARG A 630 5.14 23.39 34.80
N LEU A 631 6.39 22.95 34.85
CA LEU A 631 7.32 23.26 35.95
C LEU A 631 7.93 24.67 35.87
N GLY A 632 7.72 25.43 34.79
CA GLY A 632 8.31 26.74 34.57
C GLY A 632 9.82 26.71 34.26
N LYS A 633 10.35 25.56 33.80
CA LYS A 633 11.76 25.42 33.38
C LYS A 633 12.01 25.92 31.96
N ALA A 634 10.95 26.02 31.16
CA ALA A 634 10.97 26.54 29.81
C ALA A 634 9.62 27.20 29.49
N GLU A 635 9.62 28.15 28.56
CA GLU A 635 8.40 28.73 27.98
C GLU A 635 8.18 28.31 26.53
N LEU A 636 9.26 27.89 25.84
CA LEU A 636 9.21 27.25 24.53
C LEU A 636 10.15 26.04 24.51
N VAL A 637 9.67 24.90 23.99
CA VAL A 637 10.44 23.66 23.87
C VAL A 637 10.34 23.13 22.45
N VAL A 638 11.50 22.86 21.86
CA VAL A 638 11.61 22.15 20.57
C VAL A 638 11.65 20.66 20.86
N ALA A 639 10.55 19.96 20.54
CA ALA A 639 10.39 18.52 20.81
C ALA A 639 10.22 17.74 19.51
N GLY A 640 10.34 16.42 19.56
CA GLY A 640 10.21 15.57 18.38
C GLY A 640 11.09 14.34 18.41
N GLY A 641 11.21 13.70 17.25
CA GLY A 641 12.07 12.53 17.09
C GLY A 641 12.40 12.24 15.62
N PHE A 642 13.58 11.67 15.40
CA PHE A 642 14.08 11.27 14.08
C PHE A 642 14.79 9.93 14.17
N ASP A 643 14.59 9.10 13.16
CA ASP A 643 15.26 7.81 13.02
C ASP A 643 15.61 7.56 11.55
N ASP A 644 16.59 6.68 11.38
CA ASP A 644 17.16 6.31 10.10
C ASP A 644 16.88 4.84 9.80
N LEU A 645 17.00 4.47 8.53
CA LEU A 645 16.94 3.10 8.05
C LEU A 645 18.26 2.78 7.37
N THR A 646 18.98 1.78 7.90
CA THR A 646 20.26 1.33 7.33
C THR A 646 20.25 -0.18 7.11
N GLU A 647 21.21 -0.67 6.32
CA GLU A 647 21.38 -2.10 6.05
C GLU A 647 21.43 -2.97 7.34
N ASP A 648 22.13 -2.51 8.37
CA ASP A 648 22.23 -3.25 9.64
C ASP A 648 20.88 -3.32 10.38
N ALA A 649 20.08 -2.26 10.31
CA ALA A 649 18.74 -2.21 10.91
C ALA A 649 17.77 -3.15 10.16
N VAL A 650 17.78 -3.10 8.83
CA VAL A 650 16.96 -3.98 7.98
C VAL A 650 17.28 -5.46 8.23
N ILE A 651 18.56 -5.81 8.36
CA ILE A 651 18.99 -7.17 8.71
C ILE A 651 18.52 -7.52 10.13
N GLY A 652 18.77 -6.64 11.10
CA GLY A 652 18.41 -6.87 12.50
C GLY A 652 16.92 -7.10 12.72
N PHE A 653 16.06 -6.23 12.19
CA PHE A 653 14.61 -6.40 12.27
C PHE A 653 14.09 -7.59 11.46
N GLY A 654 14.76 -7.92 10.34
CA GLY A 654 14.48 -9.12 9.57
C GLY A 654 14.80 -10.40 10.35
N ASP A 655 15.92 -10.46 11.05
CA ASP A 655 16.33 -11.58 11.90
C ASP A 655 15.43 -11.71 13.15
N MET A 656 14.85 -10.60 13.63
CA MET A 656 13.79 -10.59 14.65
C MET A 656 12.42 -11.06 14.12
N ALA A 657 12.27 -11.23 12.80
CA ALA A 657 11.02 -11.53 12.11
C ALA A 657 9.89 -10.54 12.44
N ALA A 658 10.22 -9.26 12.65
CA ALA A 658 9.26 -8.22 13.01
C ALA A 658 8.72 -7.45 11.78
N THR A 659 9.54 -7.31 10.74
CA THR A 659 9.20 -6.61 9.49
C THR A 659 8.61 -7.54 8.44
N ALA A 660 7.80 -6.97 7.55
CA ALA A 660 7.16 -7.65 6.44
C ALA A 660 8.21 -8.25 5.48
N ASP A 661 8.22 -9.57 5.33
CA ASP A 661 9.07 -10.25 4.35
C ASP A 661 8.53 -9.99 2.93
N THR A 662 9.38 -9.45 2.05
CA THR A 662 8.95 -8.95 0.73
C THR A 662 8.37 -10.06 -0.14
N GLU A 663 9.03 -11.22 -0.19
CA GLU A 663 8.60 -12.32 -1.05
C GLU A 663 7.32 -12.97 -0.51
N MET A 664 7.16 -13.06 0.81
CA MET A 664 5.91 -13.52 1.41
C MET A 664 4.73 -12.61 1.09
N MET A 665 4.93 -11.29 1.11
CA MET A 665 3.89 -10.32 0.77
C MET A 665 3.54 -10.37 -0.72
N ARG A 666 4.55 -10.38 -1.61
CA ARG A 666 4.35 -10.51 -3.07
C ARG A 666 3.66 -11.83 -3.43
N ALA A 667 4.01 -12.94 -2.79
CA ALA A 667 3.35 -14.24 -2.97
C ALA A 667 1.85 -14.22 -2.60
N ARG A 668 1.45 -13.34 -1.68
CA ARG A 668 0.04 -13.08 -1.33
C ARG A 668 -0.67 -12.11 -2.30
N GLY A 669 -0.01 -11.73 -3.39
CA GLY A 669 -0.53 -10.78 -4.39
C GLY A 669 -0.67 -9.36 -3.83
N ILE A 670 0.27 -8.95 -2.98
CA ILE A 670 0.30 -7.61 -2.39
C ILE A 670 1.35 -6.77 -3.12
N SER A 671 0.96 -5.60 -3.60
CA SER A 671 1.86 -4.59 -4.13
C SER A 671 2.68 -3.92 -3.03
N ASP A 672 3.92 -3.54 -3.36
CA ASP A 672 4.90 -2.97 -2.43
C ASP A 672 4.35 -1.76 -1.66
N SER A 673 3.64 -0.85 -2.36
CA SER A 673 2.99 0.34 -1.79
C SER A 673 1.83 0.05 -0.81
N ARG A 674 1.49 -1.23 -0.60
CA ARG A 674 0.41 -1.69 0.29
C ARG A 674 0.92 -2.69 1.33
N PHE A 675 2.24 -2.81 1.54
CA PHE A 675 2.79 -3.74 2.53
C PHE A 675 2.35 -3.37 3.94
N SER A 676 2.42 -2.08 4.30
CA SER A 676 1.86 -1.58 5.55
C SER A 676 0.33 -1.60 5.47
N ARG A 677 -0.30 -2.41 6.33
CA ARG A 677 -1.74 -2.71 6.29
C ARG A 677 -2.30 -3.03 7.67
N ALA A 678 -2.23 -2.05 8.55
CA ALA A 678 -2.74 -2.19 9.91
C ALA A 678 -4.22 -2.61 9.94
N ASN A 679 -4.58 -3.40 10.94
CA ASN A 679 -5.92 -3.98 11.09
C ASN A 679 -6.41 -4.86 9.89
N ASP A 680 -5.54 -5.21 8.95
CA ASP A 680 -5.87 -6.15 7.87
C ASP A 680 -5.66 -7.61 8.30
N ARG A 681 -6.48 -8.52 7.76
CA ARG A 681 -6.39 -9.96 8.04
C ARG A 681 -5.09 -10.58 7.49
N ARG A 682 -4.51 -9.99 6.46
CA ARG A 682 -3.28 -10.49 5.79
C ARG A 682 -2.02 -9.77 6.24
N ARG A 683 -2.06 -8.90 7.27
CA ARG A 683 -0.86 -8.24 7.83
C ARG A 683 0.17 -9.27 8.30
N LEU A 684 1.46 -8.97 8.12
CA LEU A 684 2.55 -9.90 8.44
C LEU A 684 3.85 -9.17 8.81
N GLY A 685 3.77 -8.22 9.73
CA GLY A 685 4.89 -7.38 10.16
C GLY A 685 4.79 -5.95 9.63
N PHE A 686 5.53 -5.04 10.26
CA PHE A 686 5.54 -3.63 9.90
C PHE A 686 6.49 -3.35 8.72
N VAL A 687 6.36 -2.18 8.10
CA VAL A 687 7.29 -1.67 7.08
C VAL A 687 8.14 -0.58 7.72
N GLU A 688 9.46 -0.72 7.65
CA GLU A 688 10.41 0.25 8.21
C GLU A 688 10.47 1.52 7.33
N ALA A 689 10.62 2.67 7.98
CA ALA A 689 10.67 3.99 7.35
C ALA A 689 11.73 4.86 8.02
N GLU A 690 12.26 5.84 7.29
CA GLU A 690 13.22 6.84 7.80
C GLU A 690 12.61 8.24 7.78
N GLY A 691 13.15 9.12 8.64
CA GLY A 691 12.71 10.49 8.81
C GLY A 691 12.24 10.78 10.23
N GLY A 692 11.36 11.76 10.37
CA GLY A 692 10.87 12.19 11.67
C GLY A 692 10.17 13.54 11.63
N GLY A 693 10.01 14.15 12.80
CA GLY A 693 9.35 15.44 12.90
C GLY A 693 9.70 16.24 14.13
N THR A 694 9.48 17.55 14.01
CA THR A 694 9.66 18.53 15.07
C THR A 694 8.33 19.21 15.37
N ILE A 695 8.03 19.35 16.66
CA ILE A 695 6.92 20.14 17.16
C ILE A 695 7.46 21.21 18.13
N LEU A 696 6.85 22.40 18.05
CA LEU A 696 7.19 23.53 18.89
C LEU A 696 6.09 23.67 19.95
N LEU A 697 6.42 23.36 21.20
CA LEU A 697 5.51 23.56 22.33
C LEU A 697 5.82 24.88 23.00
N ALA A 698 4.78 25.66 23.31
CA ALA A 698 4.89 26.90 24.05
C ALA A 698 3.89 26.96 25.21
N ARG A 699 4.19 27.76 26.22
CA ARG A 699 3.20 28.15 27.23
C ARG A 699 2.13 29.04 26.57
N GLY A 700 0.86 28.85 26.93
CA GLY A 700 -0.26 29.50 26.26
C GLY A 700 -0.23 31.03 26.36
N ASP A 701 0.28 31.59 27.45
CA ASP A 701 0.47 33.04 27.60
C ASP A 701 1.57 33.60 26.69
N LEU A 702 2.65 32.85 26.43
CA LEU A 702 3.68 33.23 25.45
C LEU A 702 3.08 33.27 24.04
N ALA A 703 2.34 32.22 23.68
CA ALA A 703 1.64 32.16 22.40
C ALA A 703 0.68 33.34 22.23
N LEU A 704 -0.08 33.68 23.27
CA LEU A 704 -0.99 34.83 23.27
C LEU A 704 -0.25 36.17 23.13
N LYS A 705 0.86 36.38 23.85
CA LYS A 705 1.66 37.63 23.81
C LYS A 705 2.30 37.85 22.44
N MET A 706 2.81 36.78 21.83
CA MET A 706 3.47 36.82 20.53
C MET A 706 2.50 36.77 19.35
N GLY A 707 1.24 36.37 19.58
CA GLY A 707 0.26 36.14 18.52
C GLY A 707 0.60 34.92 17.66
N LEU A 708 1.16 33.88 18.28
CA LEU A 708 1.55 32.65 17.58
C LEU A 708 0.30 31.87 17.10
N PRO A 709 0.39 31.16 15.97
CA PRO A 709 -0.64 30.19 15.61
C PRO A 709 -0.70 29.09 16.68
N VAL A 710 -1.91 28.70 17.08
CA VAL A 710 -2.13 27.56 17.97
C VAL A 710 -2.73 26.43 17.15
N LEU A 711 -1.93 25.39 16.90
CA LEU A 711 -2.33 24.21 16.14
C LEU A 711 -3.15 23.25 17.01
N ALA A 712 -2.78 23.12 18.28
CA ALA A 712 -3.49 22.28 19.26
C ALA A 712 -3.19 22.72 20.71
N VAL A 713 -4.07 22.35 21.63
CA VAL A 713 -3.85 22.43 23.08
C VAL A 713 -3.52 21.04 23.61
N VAL A 714 -2.37 20.86 24.26
CA VAL A 714 -1.96 19.56 24.80
C VAL A 714 -2.60 19.36 26.17
N ALA A 715 -3.73 18.66 26.19
CA ALA A 715 -4.45 18.36 27.42
C ALA A 715 -3.67 17.38 28.33
N TYR A 716 -3.11 16.33 27.73
CA TYR A 716 -2.50 15.22 28.45
C TYR A 716 -1.40 14.57 27.58
N ALA A 717 -0.25 14.31 28.18
CA ALA A 717 0.87 13.56 27.61
C ALA A 717 1.48 12.74 28.75
N GLN A 718 1.72 11.45 28.54
CA GLN A 718 2.22 10.55 29.59
C GLN A 718 2.80 9.28 28.97
N SER A 719 3.88 8.77 29.54
CA SER A 719 4.46 7.46 29.21
C SER A 719 4.26 6.43 30.34
N PHE A 720 4.24 5.16 29.96
CA PHE A 720 4.04 4.04 30.87
C PHE A 720 4.91 2.84 30.46
N ALA A 721 5.35 2.07 31.45
CA ALA A 721 5.87 0.72 31.25
C ALA A 721 4.79 -0.31 31.57
N ASP A 722 5.02 -1.56 31.17
CA ASP A 722 4.01 -2.62 31.28
C ASP A 722 4.15 -3.52 32.52
N GLY A 723 5.34 -3.58 33.12
CA GLY A 723 5.64 -4.47 34.25
C GLY A 723 6.46 -5.70 33.85
N VAL A 724 6.39 -6.77 34.65
CA VAL A 724 7.28 -7.95 34.54
C VAL A 724 6.85 -8.86 33.39
N HIS A 725 7.66 -8.90 32.33
CA HIS A 725 7.52 -9.82 31.18
C HIS A 725 8.91 -10.26 30.71
N THR A 726 9.02 -11.46 30.12
CA THR A 726 10.33 -12.01 29.71
C THR A 726 10.77 -11.52 28.33
N SER A 727 9.82 -11.31 27.41
CA SER A 727 10.12 -10.93 26.03
C SER A 727 10.07 -9.40 25.88
N ILE A 728 11.19 -8.79 25.49
CA ILE A 728 11.30 -7.34 25.27
C ILE A 728 10.31 -6.82 24.21
N PRO A 729 10.13 -7.46 23.03
CA PRO A 729 9.21 -6.95 22.01
C PRO A 729 7.74 -7.35 22.24
N ALA A 730 7.40 -8.01 23.36
CA ALA A 730 6.02 -8.39 23.61
C ALA A 730 5.16 -7.14 23.87
N PRO A 731 3.95 -7.05 23.30
CA PRO A 731 3.06 -5.93 23.56
C PRO A 731 2.59 -5.95 25.01
N GLY A 732 2.36 -4.77 25.57
CA GLY A 732 1.80 -4.63 26.90
C GLY A 732 0.55 -3.76 26.96
N LEU A 733 0.07 -3.54 28.19
CA LEU A 733 -1.22 -2.90 28.49
C LEU A 733 -1.10 -1.80 29.55
N GLY A 734 0.12 -1.39 29.91
CA GLY A 734 0.38 -0.44 31.00
C GLY A 734 -0.25 0.94 30.77
N ALA A 735 -0.38 1.36 29.50
CA ALA A 735 -0.99 2.63 29.13
C ALA A 735 -2.45 2.81 29.59
N LEU A 736 -3.17 1.71 29.89
CA LEU A 736 -4.52 1.73 30.45
C LEU A 736 -4.58 2.48 31.80
N ALA A 737 -3.45 2.61 32.50
CA ALA A 737 -3.35 3.33 33.76
C ALA A 737 -3.75 4.81 33.65
N ALA A 738 -3.67 5.41 32.46
CA ALA A 738 -4.14 6.78 32.21
C ALA A 738 -5.63 6.98 32.58
N GLY A 739 -6.44 5.93 32.48
CA GLY A 739 -7.87 5.93 32.84
C GLY A 739 -8.19 5.46 34.25
N ARG A 740 -7.18 5.20 35.10
CA ARG A 740 -7.40 4.67 36.46
C ARG A 740 -8.21 5.66 37.30
N GLY A 741 -9.38 5.21 37.78
CA GLY A 741 -10.32 6.03 38.54
C GLY A 741 -11.50 6.58 37.71
N GLY A 742 -11.58 6.25 36.41
CA GLY A 742 -12.67 6.70 35.55
C GLY A 742 -12.69 8.23 35.45
N ARG A 743 -13.74 8.87 35.97
CA ARG A 743 -13.88 10.33 35.97
C ARG A 743 -12.84 11.05 36.83
N ASP A 744 -12.27 10.35 37.81
CA ASP A 744 -11.25 10.91 38.71
C ASP A 744 -9.82 10.73 38.16
N SER A 745 -9.67 10.04 37.02
CA SER A 745 -8.37 9.86 36.36
C SER A 745 -7.77 11.20 35.92
N GLU A 746 -6.44 11.27 35.83
CA GLU A 746 -5.76 12.51 35.41
C GLU A 746 -6.11 12.90 33.98
N LEU A 747 -6.25 11.91 33.07
CA LEU A 747 -6.74 12.13 31.72
C LEU A 747 -8.13 12.78 31.72
N SER A 748 -9.09 12.20 32.44
CA SER A 748 -10.47 12.73 32.49
C SER A 748 -10.52 14.12 33.12
N ARG A 749 -9.75 14.36 34.18
CA ARG A 749 -9.67 15.69 34.83
C ARG A 749 -9.02 16.73 33.93
N SER A 750 -7.98 16.37 33.18
CA SER A 750 -7.30 17.25 32.23
C SER A 750 -8.24 17.66 31.08
N LEU A 751 -8.98 16.72 30.51
CA LEU A 751 -10.00 17.00 29.50
C LEU A 751 -11.13 17.86 30.05
N SER A 752 -11.64 17.55 31.25
CA SER A 752 -12.73 18.29 31.87
C SER A 752 -12.36 19.75 32.16
N ARG A 753 -11.10 20.04 32.50
CA ARG A 753 -10.60 21.41 32.65
C ARG A 753 -10.69 22.22 31.35
N LEU A 754 -10.56 21.57 30.20
CA LEU A 754 -10.72 22.18 28.89
C LEU A 754 -12.17 22.14 28.38
N GLY A 755 -13.13 21.79 29.25
CA GLY A 755 -14.55 21.71 28.89
C GLY A 755 -14.94 20.47 28.08
N LEU A 756 -14.03 19.50 27.92
CA LEU A 756 -14.25 18.30 27.11
C LEU A 756 -14.77 17.12 27.96
N ARG A 757 -15.70 16.36 27.39
CA ARG A 757 -16.26 15.11 27.93
C ARG A 757 -15.64 13.90 27.23
N ALA A 758 -15.86 12.71 27.81
CA ALA A 758 -15.39 11.46 27.21
C ALA A 758 -15.94 11.24 25.79
N ASP A 759 -17.20 11.58 25.56
CA ASP A 759 -17.87 11.42 24.26
C ASP A 759 -17.40 12.46 23.22
N ASP A 760 -16.67 13.50 23.63
CA ASP A 760 -16.12 14.51 22.71
C ASP A 760 -14.80 14.03 22.05
N ILE A 761 -14.25 12.89 22.49
CA ILE A 761 -13.11 12.24 21.84
C ILE A 761 -13.59 11.57 20.54
N ALA A 762 -13.42 12.25 19.42
CA ALA A 762 -13.97 11.83 18.13
C ALA A 762 -13.04 10.97 17.26
N VAL A 763 -11.72 11.09 17.46
CA VAL A 763 -10.71 10.42 16.63
C VAL A 763 -9.62 9.79 17.48
N VAL A 764 -9.20 8.58 17.12
CA VAL A 764 -8.07 7.88 17.73
C VAL A 764 -7.06 7.57 16.64
N SER A 765 -5.94 8.31 16.63
CA SER A 765 -4.77 7.96 15.82
C SER A 765 -4.02 6.84 16.52
N LYS A 766 -4.23 5.60 16.07
CA LYS A 766 -3.71 4.37 16.69
C LYS A 766 -2.23 4.15 16.35
N HIS A 767 -1.54 3.35 17.16
CA HIS A 767 -0.15 2.96 16.91
C HIS A 767 -0.02 1.99 15.72
N ASP A 768 -0.83 0.92 15.71
CA ASP A 768 -1.19 0.16 14.50
C ASP A 768 -0.06 -0.11 13.50
N THR A 769 1.04 -0.70 13.98
CA THR A 769 2.23 -1.08 13.19
C THR A 769 2.00 -2.26 12.24
#